data_AF-A0A0R0FRF3-F1
#
_entry.id   AF-A0A0R0FRF3-F1
#
_cell.length_a   1.000
_cell.length_b   1.000
_cell.length_c   1.000
_cell.angle_alpha   90.00
_cell.angle_beta   90.00
_cell.angle_gamma   90.00
#
_symmetry.space_group_name_H-M   'P 1'
#
loop_
_entity.id
_entity.type
_entity.pdbx_description
1 polymer ?
#
loop_
_entity_poly.entity_id
_entity_poly.type
_entity_poly.pdbx_seq_one_letter_code
_entity_poly.pdbx_strand_id
1 'polypeptide(L)'
;MGLHARRYDSATGTVPPLSPTIFIPPPQLLHHHDPYPNSLFDQSYNAGSHNRHESLPGPSFLPLSPPPTTVHSRRDSYPGPFPSPTFTESDSLLLPSTSSPSINHYYHRELYYPTSKRRLCLYDKDSNLAWPFGELEGLDHDDIRETAYEIFFTACRSSPGFGGQSPITFYSKHDACNGDGRSLPVSQTSRVKQALGLRMLRSSLSRRIMVSAPASPVTERSPRSQAVPRRTVTMAEVMRLQMGVSEQSDSRLRKTLMRTLVGQLGRQAETIILPLELLRHLKPSEFNDSHEYHLWQKRQLKFLEVGLLLHPSIPIQKTNTFAMNLKEIIRSAEFKPLDTGKNSDTMRTFSNSVASLSMRSPDDTPTNVCHWANGYPVNIHLYISLLQSIFDLRDETSVLDEVDEQLGLIKKTWSTLGINRPIHNVCFTWVMFQQYVETGQIEPDLLCASHTLLNEVANDAKKERESLYIEILKSVLSSLQEWADKRFLNYHEYFQGGDIGQIENLLPVVLLASKILGDVTNSEERQEKGEKTRANSSEGRIDDYICSSLKNAFEKMMEAANAKSAESETKKEIGEVMLQLAQETEYLALKERQNYSPILKKWNTIAGAVAALTLNNCYGHLLKQYLSEMTTSITVEVVLVLQRAKILEDVLVQMVVEDSADCEDGGKTVVREMVPFEVESTIMIRIRKWIDESLHKGKECLQRAKESEAWNPKSKSEPYAKSAVELMNLAKKIVQEFFQIPIPITEVLVQELADGLQKIFREYTMFVAACGATGIQSSTSCGR
;
A
#
# COMPACT_ATOMS: atom_id res chain seq x y z
N MET A 1 -1.15 63.02 14.60
CA MET A 1 0.30 62.72 14.65
C MET A 1 0.54 61.78 13.47
N GLY A 2 1.23 62.11 12.37
CA GLY A 2 2.45 62.92 12.20
C GLY A 2 3.65 61.95 12.16
N LEU A 3 4.59 61.95 11.21
CA LEU A 3 4.98 62.93 10.17
C LEU A 3 5.75 62.25 9.00
N HIS A 4 5.68 62.83 7.78
CA HIS A 4 6.70 62.90 6.68
C HIS A 4 7.38 61.61 6.11
N ALA A 5 7.85 61.53 4.84
CA ALA A 5 7.90 62.39 3.64
C ALA A 5 7.84 61.50 2.36
N ARG A 6 7.23 61.87 1.21
CA ARG A 6 7.77 62.68 0.06
C ARG A 6 9.24 62.37 -0.30
N ARG A 7 9.71 62.34 -1.56
CA ARG A 7 9.19 62.36 -2.97
C ARG A 7 10.46 62.30 -3.85
N TYR A 8 10.42 61.75 -5.08
CA TYR A 8 10.92 62.45 -6.29
C TYR A 8 10.65 61.64 -7.56
N ASP A 9 10.29 62.36 -8.63
CA ASP A 9 9.97 61.83 -9.95
C ASP A 9 11.22 61.69 -10.84
N SER A 10 11.21 60.76 -11.80
CA SER A 10 11.67 61.01 -13.17
C SER A 10 11.30 59.83 -14.08
N ALA A 11 10.72 60.14 -15.24
CA ALA A 11 10.43 59.18 -16.30
C ALA A 11 11.18 59.58 -17.57
N THR A 12 11.75 58.61 -18.29
CA THR A 12 11.90 58.48 -19.76
C THR A 12 12.97 57.42 -20.05
N GLY A 13 12.68 56.42 -20.91
CA GLY A 13 13.66 55.35 -21.20
C GLY A 13 13.10 54.16 -21.98
N THR A 14 12.82 54.39 -23.26
CA THR A 14 12.76 53.46 -24.41
C THR A 14 12.83 51.93 -24.17
N VAL A 15 11.81 51.23 -24.66
CA VAL A 15 11.69 49.75 -24.74
C VAL A 15 12.66 49.15 -25.78
N PRO A 16 13.39 48.05 -25.49
CA PRO A 16 14.14 47.29 -26.49
C PRO A 16 13.23 46.31 -27.27
N PRO A 17 13.50 46.03 -28.55
CA PRO A 17 12.60 45.24 -29.41
C PRO A 17 12.70 43.73 -29.17
N LEU A 18 11.56 43.05 -29.37
CA LEU A 18 11.44 41.59 -29.36
C LEU A 18 12.01 40.98 -30.65
N SER A 19 12.66 39.82 -30.54
CA SER A 19 13.12 39.00 -31.67
C SER A 19 11.95 38.41 -32.46
N PRO A 20 12.10 38.15 -33.78
CA PRO A 20 10.96 37.88 -34.66
C PRO A 20 10.36 36.48 -34.52
N THR A 21 9.05 36.43 -34.37
CA THR A 21 8.22 35.21 -34.45
C THR A 21 8.26 34.61 -35.86
N ILE A 22 8.54 33.31 -35.98
CA ILE A 22 8.39 32.57 -37.24
C ILE A 22 6.89 32.37 -37.52
N PHE A 23 6.41 32.95 -38.61
CA PHE A 23 5.06 32.73 -39.13
C PHE A 23 5.01 31.44 -39.94
N ILE A 24 4.15 30.49 -39.54
CA ILE A 24 3.79 29.31 -40.35
C ILE A 24 2.44 29.60 -41.01
N PRO A 25 2.32 29.59 -42.35
CA PRO A 25 1.05 29.79 -43.03
C PRO A 25 0.18 28.51 -43.00
N PRO A 26 -1.17 28.63 -42.99
CA PRO A 26 -2.06 27.47 -43.03
C PRO A 26 -2.09 26.84 -44.44
N PRO A 27 -2.36 25.52 -44.55
CA PRO A 27 -2.45 24.84 -45.84
C PRO A 27 -3.68 25.32 -46.63
N GLN A 28 -3.48 25.66 -47.90
CA GLN A 28 -4.57 26.06 -48.80
C GLN A 28 -5.33 24.83 -49.30
N LEU A 29 -6.62 24.76 -48.96
CA LEU A 29 -7.58 23.82 -49.55
C LEU A 29 -7.92 24.23 -50.98
N LEU A 30 -7.59 23.38 -51.96
CA LEU A 30 -8.12 23.47 -53.32
C LEU A 30 -9.45 22.70 -53.41
N HIS A 31 -10.56 23.44 -53.44
CA HIS A 31 -11.85 22.91 -53.84
C HIS A 31 -11.96 22.82 -55.37
N HIS A 32 -12.51 21.73 -55.90
CA HIS A 32 -13.54 21.84 -56.94
C HIS A 32 -14.44 20.59 -57.06
N HIS A 33 -15.75 20.85 -57.00
CA HIS A 33 -16.88 20.14 -57.61
C HIS A 33 -17.20 18.66 -57.29
N ASP A 34 -18.13 18.52 -56.34
CA ASP A 34 -19.37 17.72 -56.42
C ASP A 34 -20.05 17.74 -57.83
N PRO A 35 -20.90 16.74 -58.22
CA PRO A 35 -21.97 16.22 -57.35
C PRO A 35 -22.37 14.72 -57.40
N TYR A 36 -23.01 14.30 -56.31
CA TYR A 36 -24.00 13.21 -56.11
C TYR A 36 -25.11 13.12 -57.21
N PRO A 37 -25.92 12.02 -57.35
CA PRO A 37 -26.45 11.20 -56.23
C PRO A 37 -26.82 9.69 -56.40
N ASN A 38 -26.96 9.03 -55.22
CA ASN A 38 -28.00 8.06 -54.81
C ASN A 38 -28.05 6.55 -55.20
N SER A 39 -28.74 5.83 -54.29
CA SER A 39 -29.21 4.42 -54.25
C SER A 39 -28.16 3.35 -53.89
N LEU A 40 -28.29 2.51 -52.83
CA LEU A 40 -29.38 1.76 -52.13
C LEU A 40 -29.55 0.31 -52.61
N PHE A 41 -29.33 -0.66 -51.69
CA PHE A 41 -29.70 -2.11 -51.72
C PHE A 41 -29.24 -2.94 -52.95
N ASP A 42 -28.58 -4.10 -52.81
CA ASP A 42 -29.00 -5.34 -52.14
C ASP A 42 -27.76 -6.18 -51.73
N GLN A 43 -27.74 -6.86 -50.58
CA GLN A 43 -28.13 -8.27 -50.39
C GLN A 43 -27.65 -9.28 -51.46
N SER A 44 -26.77 -10.22 -51.07
CA SER A 44 -27.09 -11.67 -50.90
C SER A 44 -25.89 -12.62 -51.11
N TYR A 45 -26.02 -13.84 -50.56
CA TYR A 45 -25.15 -15.03 -50.66
C TYR A 45 -23.75 -14.95 -49.97
N ASN A 46 -23.40 -15.67 -48.90
CA ASN A 46 -23.74 -17.00 -48.32
C ASN A 46 -22.83 -18.17 -48.82
N ALA A 47 -22.51 -19.08 -47.89
CA ALA A 47 -21.57 -20.22 -47.97
C ALA A 47 -20.05 -19.88 -48.06
N GLY A 48 -19.13 -20.71 -47.56
CA GLY A 48 -19.32 -21.90 -46.73
C GLY A 48 -18.27 -23.01 -46.90
N SER A 49 -17.30 -23.06 -45.97
CA SER A 49 -16.57 -24.25 -45.49
C SER A 49 -15.41 -24.91 -46.30
N HIS A 50 -14.47 -25.44 -45.49
CA HIS A 50 -13.59 -26.61 -45.69
C HIS A 50 -12.28 -26.58 -46.51
N ASN A 51 -11.17 -26.53 -45.75
CA ASN A 51 -10.16 -27.60 -45.55
C ASN A 51 -9.13 -28.04 -46.63
N ARG A 52 -7.85 -27.99 -46.19
CA ARG A 52 -6.78 -29.03 -46.18
C ARG A 52 -5.57 -28.95 -47.16
N HIS A 53 -4.37 -29.03 -46.54
CA HIS A 53 -3.09 -29.70 -46.91
C HIS A 53 -2.40 -29.32 -48.26
N GLU A 54 -1.08 -29.06 -48.38
CA GLU A 54 0.15 -29.83 -48.03
C GLU A 54 1.42 -28.91 -48.00
N SER A 55 2.68 -29.28 -47.68
CA SER A 55 3.31 -30.29 -46.77
C SER A 55 4.87 -30.20 -46.78
N LEU A 56 5.51 -30.24 -45.59
CA LEU A 56 6.88 -30.78 -45.30
C LEU A 56 8.15 -30.11 -45.95
N PRO A 57 9.41 -30.45 -45.55
CA PRO A 57 9.91 -31.44 -44.56
C PRO A 57 10.87 -30.92 -43.44
N GLY A 58 11.20 -31.80 -42.46
CA GLY A 58 12.13 -31.57 -41.33
C GLY A 58 13.61 -31.95 -41.60
N PRO A 59 14.47 -32.21 -40.57
CA PRO A 59 14.34 -33.46 -39.76
C PRO A 59 14.74 -33.43 -38.25
N SER A 60 14.16 -34.39 -37.49
CA SER A 60 14.74 -35.33 -36.47
C SER A 60 15.73 -34.85 -35.37
N PHE A 61 15.64 -35.24 -34.08
CA PHE A 61 15.72 -36.63 -33.53
C PHE A 61 14.98 -36.85 -32.18
N LEU A 62 14.99 -38.11 -31.68
CA LEU A 62 14.21 -38.67 -30.55
C LEU A 62 15.04 -38.88 -29.23
N PRO A 63 14.44 -39.29 -28.08
CA PRO A 63 14.92 -38.94 -26.73
C PRO A 63 15.73 -40.02 -25.99
N LEU A 64 16.30 -39.64 -24.83
CA LEU A 64 16.97 -40.53 -23.87
C LEU A 64 16.60 -40.22 -22.41
N SER A 65 16.64 -41.24 -21.56
CA SER A 65 16.43 -41.16 -20.10
C SER A 65 17.70 -41.62 -19.33
N PRO A 66 17.64 -41.88 -18.01
CA PRO A 66 18.45 -41.21 -16.97
C PRO A 66 19.87 -41.79 -16.75
N PRO A 67 20.74 -41.09 -15.98
CA PRO A 67 22.04 -41.64 -15.53
C PRO A 67 21.93 -42.50 -14.24
N PRO A 68 22.82 -43.50 -14.04
CA PRO A 68 22.79 -44.43 -12.90
C PRO A 68 23.84 -44.14 -11.80
N THR A 69 23.82 -44.95 -10.73
CA THR A 69 24.74 -44.91 -9.57
C THR A 69 25.82 -45.99 -9.59
N THR A 70 27.07 -45.63 -9.23
CA THR A 70 28.17 -46.51 -8.77
C THR A 70 29.27 -45.68 -8.07
N VAL A 71 30.15 -46.17 -7.17
CA VAL A 71 30.05 -46.97 -5.91
C VAL A 71 31.50 -47.26 -5.40
N HIS A 72 31.69 -47.36 -4.06
CA HIS A 72 32.92 -47.75 -3.32
C HIS A 72 34.07 -46.70 -3.18
N SER A 73 34.87 -46.64 -2.08
CA SER A 73 35.00 -47.55 -0.91
C SER A 73 35.66 -46.90 0.33
N ARG A 74 35.25 -47.32 1.56
CA ARG A 74 36.01 -47.45 2.85
C ARG A 74 36.64 -46.16 3.47
N ARG A 75 36.83 -46.00 4.80
CA ARG A 75 36.79 -46.94 5.96
C ARG A 75 36.62 -46.20 7.33
N ASP A 76 35.97 -46.86 8.30
CA ASP A 76 36.15 -46.91 9.78
C ASP A 76 36.42 -45.66 10.69
N SER A 77 35.60 -45.58 11.76
CA SER A 77 35.91 -45.22 13.19
C SER A 77 35.61 -43.82 13.82
N TYR A 78 35.02 -43.90 15.03
CA TYR A 78 34.69 -42.89 16.08
C TYR A 78 35.94 -42.38 16.88
N PRO A 79 35.87 -41.53 17.95
CA PRO A 79 35.11 -40.27 18.17
C PRO A 79 35.87 -39.11 18.94
N GLY A 80 35.57 -37.84 18.64
CA GLY A 80 35.70 -36.64 19.53
C GLY A 80 37.10 -36.22 20.06
N PRO A 81 37.24 -35.16 20.90
CA PRO A 81 36.34 -34.02 21.19
C PRO A 81 37.00 -32.60 21.01
N PHE A 82 36.27 -31.55 21.41
CA PHE A 82 36.61 -30.11 21.69
C PHE A 82 38.08 -29.72 22.02
N PRO A 83 38.56 -28.45 21.84
CA PRO A 83 37.85 -27.21 22.27
C PRO A 83 38.08 -25.88 21.49
N SER A 84 37.42 -24.82 21.98
CA SER A 84 37.51 -23.40 21.58
C SER A 84 38.79 -22.69 22.03
N PRO A 85 39.06 -21.47 21.52
CA PRO A 85 39.85 -20.46 22.25
C PRO A 85 39.11 -19.13 22.49
N THR A 86 39.55 -18.42 23.53
CA THR A 86 39.02 -17.14 24.06
C THR A 86 40.11 -16.05 24.00
N PHE A 87 39.75 -14.78 23.76
CA PHE A 87 40.54 -13.55 24.03
C PHE A 87 39.53 -12.39 24.20
N THR A 88 39.27 -11.81 25.38
CA THR A 88 39.97 -10.67 26.05
C THR A 88 40.26 -9.47 25.13
N GLU A 89 39.72 -8.25 25.25
CA GLU A 89 39.34 -7.34 26.37
C GLU A 89 40.24 -6.09 26.35
N SER A 90 39.66 -4.88 26.40
CA SER A 90 40.33 -3.59 26.66
C SER A 90 39.29 -2.48 26.93
N ASP A 91 39.43 -1.77 28.04
CA ASP A 91 38.46 -0.79 28.57
C ASP A 91 38.53 0.63 27.99
N SER A 92 37.43 1.39 28.10
CA SER A 92 37.33 2.64 28.90
C SER A 92 36.43 3.72 28.28
N LEU A 93 35.31 4.06 28.92
CA LEU A 93 35.02 5.38 29.54
C LEU A 93 33.57 5.44 30.08
N LEU A 94 33.26 6.44 30.91
CA LEU A 94 32.31 6.31 32.03
C LEU A 94 31.01 7.13 31.92
N LEU A 95 29.88 6.45 32.18
CA LEU A 95 28.69 6.90 32.95
C LEU A 95 27.84 8.09 32.43
N PRO A 96 26.60 8.30 32.96
CA PRO A 96 25.57 7.30 33.31
C PRO A 96 24.15 7.69 32.82
N SER A 97 23.22 6.74 32.72
CA SER A 97 21.79 6.99 33.01
C SER A 97 20.99 5.71 33.26
N THR A 98 20.10 5.83 34.24
CA THR A 98 19.22 4.83 34.84
C THR A 98 18.37 4.00 33.87
N SER A 99 18.29 2.68 34.10
CA SER A 99 17.19 1.83 33.60
C SER A 99 16.71 0.88 34.70
N SER A 100 15.39 0.71 34.81
CA SER A 100 14.73 -0.26 35.69
C SER A 100 14.42 -1.55 34.91
N PRO A 101 14.50 -2.75 35.51
CA PRO A 101 14.36 -4.00 34.77
C PRO A 101 12.89 -4.44 34.63
N SER A 102 12.37 -4.48 33.41
CA SER A 102 11.11 -5.15 33.07
C SER A 102 11.35 -6.64 32.86
N ILE A 103 10.94 -7.49 33.81
CA ILE A 103 11.04 -8.95 33.70
C ILE A 103 9.87 -9.47 32.87
N ASN A 104 10.12 -9.82 31.61
CA ASN A 104 9.16 -10.53 30.76
C ASN A 104 9.20 -12.04 31.03
N HIS A 105 8.25 -12.53 31.82
CA HIS A 105 8.00 -13.98 31.95
C HIS A 105 7.19 -14.50 30.76
N TYR A 106 7.86 -15.17 29.82
CA TYR A 106 7.21 -16.02 28.83
C TYR A 106 6.56 -17.23 29.51
N TYR A 107 5.24 -17.42 29.34
CA TYR A 107 4.57 -18.67 29.69
C TYR A 107 4.60 -19.64 28.51
N HIS A 108 5.12 -20.85 28.75
CA HIS A 108 4.96 -21.99 27.85
C HIS A 108 3.49 -22.42 27.79
N ARG A 109 2.95 -22.63 26.58
CA ARG A 109 1.66 -23.31 26.37
C ARG A 109 1.93 -24.70 25.80
N GLU A 110 1.42 -25.74 26.46
CA GLU A 110 1.62 -27.14 26.02
C GLU A 110 0.78 -27.51 24.79
N LEU A 111 1.24 -28.54 24.08
CA LEU A 111 0.75 -28.99 22.78
C LEU A 111 -0.39 -30.01 22.90
N TYR A 112 -1.53 -29.73 22.28
CA TYR A 112 -2.48 -30.76 21.81
C TYR A 112 -2.99 -30.44 20.40
N TYR A 113 -3.51 -31.47 19.71
CA TYR A 113 -3.53 -31.61 18.25
C TYR A 113 -4.25 -30.51 17.42
N PRO A 114 -3.83 -30.28 16.16
CA PRO A 114 -4.30 -29.16 15.34
C PRO A 114 -5.55 -29.50 14.50
N THR A 115 -6.61 -28.69 14.58
CA THR A 115 -7.69 -28.73 13.56
C THR A 115 -8.47 -27.42 13.36
N SER A 116 -8.30 -26.39 14.20
CA SER A 116 -8.74 -25.02 13.87
C SER A 116 -7.56 -24.23 13.31
N LYS A 117 -7.58 -23.95 12.00
CA LYS A 117 -6.70 -22.95 11.39
C LYS A 117 -6.99 -21.56 11.99
N ARG A 118 -5.98 -20.67 11.89
CA ARG A 118 -6.04 -19.22 12.13
C ARG A 118 -7.47 -18.69 12.03
N ARG A 119 -8.05 -18.24 13.15
CA ARG A 119 -9.12 -17.24 13.13
C ARG A 119 -8.48 -15.92 13.53
N LEU A 120 -8.52 -14.95 12.62
CA LEU A 120 -8.37 -13.50 12.85
C LEU A 120 -7.72 -13.12 14.20
N CYS A 121 -6.39 -13.22 14.27
CA CYS A 121 -5.66 -12.42 15.25
C CYS A 121 -5.78 -10.96 14.80
N LEU A 122 -6.29 -10.05 15.63
CA LEU A 122 -6.37 -8.60 15.31
C LEU A 122 -4.98 -7.93 15.20
N TYR A 123 -3.91 -8.74 15.27
CA TYR A 123 -2.49 -8.38 15.28
C TYR A 123 -1.64 -9.29 14.38
N ASP A 124 -2.21 -10.01 13.40
CA ASP A 124 -1.39 -10.86 12.51
C ASP A 124 -0.50 -9.98 11.61
N LYS A 125 0.82 -10.06 11.85
CA LYS A 125 1.82 -9.12 11.30
C LYS A 125 2.02 -9.23 9.79
N ASP A 126 1.50 -10.28 9.16
CA ASP A 126 1.65 -10.56 7.73
C ASP A 126 0.92 -9.52 6.83
N SER A 127 -0.10 -8.81 7.33
CA SER A 127 -0.99 -7.96 6.51
C SER A 127 -0.55 -6.49 6.35
N ASN A 128 0.37 -6.02 7.20
CA ASN A 128 0.76 -4.61 7.38
C ASN A 128 -0.39 -3.63 7.71
N LEU A 129 -1.57 -4.13 8.11
CA LEU A 129 -2.73 -3.31 8.51
C LEU A 129 -2.65 -2.94 9.98
N ALA A 130 -2.70 -1.65 10.30
CA ALA A 130 -2.61 -1.17 11.68
C ALA A 130 -3.96 -1.29 12.40
N TRP A 131 -4.00 -1.84 13.61
CA TRP A 131 -5.23 -1.90 14.39
C TRP A 131 -5.62 -0.52 14.95
N PRO A 132 -6.80 0.06 14.61
CA PRO A 132 -7.11 1.45 14.92
C PRO A 132 -7.58 1.71 16.36
N PHE A 133 -8.00 0.68 17.11
CA PHE A 133 -8.67 0.87 18.41
C PHE A 133 -7.76 0.65 19.63
N GLY A 134 -6.45 0.59 19.42
CA GLY A 134 -5.45 0.29 20.47
C GLY A 134 -5.58 -1.11 21.07
N GLU A 135 -4.60 -1.50 21.88
CA GLU A 135 -4.60 -2.79 22.56
C GLU A 135 -5.28 -2.71 23.94
N LEU A 136 -5.96 -3.79 24.36
CA LEU A 136 -6.53 -3.90 25.71
C LEU A 136 -5.60 -4.74 26.59
N GLU A 137 -4.81 -4.09 27.44
CA GLU A 137 -3.82 -4.76 28.28
C GLU A 137 -4.42 -5.88 29.14
N GLY A 138 -3.95 -7.12 28.91
CA GLY A 138 -4.33 -8.30 29.68
C GLY A 138 -5.69 -8.93 29.32
N LEU A 139 -6.25 -8.64 28.15
CA LEU A 139 -7.35 -9.39 27.54
C LEU A 139 -6.89 -9.93 26.17
N ASP A 140 -7.12 -11.22 25.90
CA ASP A 140 -6.83 -11.80 24.58
C ASP A 140 -8.08 -11.84 23.66
N HIS A 141 -7.91 -12.33 22.43
CA HIS A 141 -9.01 -12.43 21.46
C HIS A 141 -10.04 -13.52 21.80
N ASP A 142 -9.67 -14.55 22.57
CA ASP A 142 -10.62 -15.55 23.06
C ASP A 142 -11.49 -14.92 24.15
N ASP A 143 -10.89 -14.13 25.05
CA ASP A 143 -11.59 -13.37 26.10
C ASP A 143 -12.59 -12.37 25.52
N ILE A 144 -12.17 -11.53 24.57
CA ILE A 144 -13.03 -10.53 23.91
C ILE A 144 -14.18 -11.21 23.18
N ARG A 145 -13.89 -12.30 22.46
CA ARG A 145 -14.90 -13.03 21.68
C ARG A 145 -15.91 -13.77 22.55
N GLU A 146 -15.47 -14.44 23.61
CA GLU A 146 -16.40 -15.10 24.53
C GLU A 146 -17.28 -14.09 25.28
N THR A 147 -16.71 -12.99 25.80
CA THR A 147 -17.51 -11.96 26.48
C THR A 147 -18.45 -11.24 25.52
N ALA A 148 -18.05 -10.99 24.26
CA ALA A 148 -18.94 -10.48 23.23
C ALA A 148 -20.12 -11.43 22.98
N TYR A 149 -19.89 -12.75 22.90
CA TYR A 149 -20.97 -13.74 22.82
C TYR A 149 -21.87 -13.74 24.06
N GLU A 150 -21.29 -13.66 25.27
CA GLU A 150 -22.04 -13.57 26.53
C GLU A 150 -23.01 -12.37 26.52
N ILE A 151 -22.55 -11.19 26.05
CA ILE A 151 -23.36 -9.98 25.89
C ILE A 151 -24.45 -10.19 24.81
N PHE A 152 -24.08 -10.71 23.65
CA PHE A 152 -25.00 -10.98 22.54
C PHE A 152 -26.14 -11.92 22.95
N PHE A 153 -25.82 -13.03 23.61
CA PHE A 153 -26.80 -13.98 24.11
C PHE A 153 -27.73 -13.32 25.13
N THR A 154 -27.17 -12.53 26.06
CA THR A 154 -27.92 -11.82 27.10
C THR A 154 -28.89 -10.79 26.50
N ALA A 155 -28.48 -10.05 25.47
CA ALA A 155 -29.31 -9.11 24.72
C ALA A 155 -30.39 -9.83 23.87
N CYS A 156 -30.04 -10.97 23.29
CA CYS A 156 -30.94 -11.75 22.43
C CYS A 156 -31.90 -12.67 23.20
N ARG A 157 -31.91 -12.69 24.54
CA ARG A 157 -32.72 -13.62 25.36
C ARG A 157 -34.24 -13.62 25.06
N SER A 158 -34.78 -12.54 24.51
CA SER A 158 -36.18 -12.40 24.09
C SER A 158 -36.45 -12.85 22.64
N SER A 159 -35.42 -13.20 21.88
CA SER A 159 -35.52 -13.73 20.51
C SER A 159 -35.90 -15.22 20.51
N PRO A 160 -36.66 -15.70 19.51
CA PRO A 160 -36.82 -17.13 19.24
C PRO A 160 -35.47 -17.85 19.15
N GLY A 161 -35.35 -19.03 19.77
CA GLY A 161 -34.12 -19.84 19.78
C GLY A 161 -33.09 -19.49 20.87
N PHE A 162 -33.24 -18.34 21.53
CA PHE A 162 -32.39 -17.93 22.66
C PHE A 162 -33.08 -18.20 24.02
N GLY A 163 -34.38 -17.90 24.12
CA GLY A 163 -35.22 -18.28 25.26
C GLY A 163 -35.63 -19.76 25.25
N GLY A 164 -35.64 -20.39 26.43
CA GLY A 164 -35.86 -21.84 26.62
C GLY A 164 -37.29 -22.36 26.42
N GLN A 165 -38.12 -21.72 25.58
CA GLN A 165 -39.34 -22.33 25.09
C GLN A 165 -39.06 -23.02 23.74
N SER A 166 -39.43 -24.29 23.65
CA SER A 166 -39.65 -24.98 22.38
C SER A 166 -40.46 -24.05 21.45
N PRO A 167 -40.21 -24.03 20.13
CA PRO A 167 -40.98 -23.18 19.23
C PRO A 167 -42.45 -23.58 19.33
N ILE A 168 -43.25 -22.77 20.03
CA ILE A 168 -44.70 -22.93 20.06
C ILE A 168 -45.14 -22.67 18.62
N THR A 169 -45.55 -23.73 17.94
CA THR A 169 -45.97 -23.66 16.55
C THR A 169 -47.18 -22.75 16.46
N PHE A 170 -46.95 -21.47 16.12
CA PHE A 170 -47.98 -20.52 15.77
C PHE A 170 -48.63 -20.97 14.46
N TYR A 171 -49.54 -21.94 14.56
CA TYR A 171 -50.58 -22.15 13.57
C TYR A 171 -51.46 -20.90 13.57
N SER A 172 -51.09 -19.94 12.73
CA SER A 172 -52.00 -18.87 12.32
C SER A 172 -53.15 -19.53 11.57
N LYS A 173 -54.24 -19.80 12.28
CA LYS A 173 -55.54 -20.07 11.66
C LYS A 173 -56.05 -18.75 11.09
N HIS A 174 -55.70 -18.49 9.84
CA HIS A 174 -56.55 -17.71 8.96
C HIS A 174 -57.03 -18.56 7.79
N ASP A 175 -58.21 -18.16 7.32
CA ASP A 175 -59.24 -19.01 6.75
C ASP A 175 -58.88 -19.74 5.45
N ALA A 176 -59.53 -20.88 5.26
CA ALA A 176 -59.37 -21.69 4.07
C ALA A 176 -59.95 -21.00 2.83
N CYS A 177 -59.17 -20.99 1.74
CA CYS A 177 -59.75 -21.05 0.40
C CYS A 177 -58.83 -21.87 -0.53
N ASN A 178 -59.43 -22.67 -1.40
CA ASN A 178 -58.73 -23.62 -2.27
C ASN A 178 -57.87 -22.91 -3.33
N GLY A 179 -56.72 -23.50 -3.68
CA GLY A 179 -55.92 -23.10 -4.84
C GLY A 179 -54.67 -23.95 -4.95
N ASP A 180 -54.72 -25.00 -5.79
CA ASP A 180 -53.56 -25.85 -6.07
C ASP A 180 -52.46 -25.02 -6.77
N GLY A 181 -51.27 -25.00 -6.17
CA GLY A 181 -50.24 -24.02 -6.47
C GLY A 181 -48.92 -24.40 -5.84
N ARG A 182 -48.08 -25.11 -6.61
CA ARG A 182 -46.76 -25.61 -6.20
C ARG A 182 -45.76 -24.46 -5.99
N SER A 183 -45.87 -23.76 -4.86
CA SER A 183 -44.92 -22.72 -4.46
C SER A 183 -43.54 -23.32 -4.17
N LEU A 184 -42.67 -23.23 -5.17
CA LEU A 184 -41.22 -23.28 -4.94
C LEU A 184 -40.87 -22.23 -3.88
N PRO A 185 -40.05 -22.55 -2.87
CA PRO A 185 -39.58 -21.55 -1.93
C PRO A 185 -38.69 -20.57 -2.70
N VAL A 186 -39.22 -19.36 -2.95
CA VAL A 186 -38.41 -18.24 -3.42
C VAL A 186 -37.35 -18.02 -2.35
N SER A 187 -36.09 -18.29 -2.70
CA SER A 187 -34.95 -18.01 -1.82
C SER A 187 -34.93 -16.50 -1.60
N GLN A 188 -35.32 -16.06 -0.40
CA GLN A 188 -35.30 -14.64 -0.07
C GLN A 188 -33.85 -14.18 -0.14
N THR A 189 -33.54 -13.32 -1.12
CA THR A 189 -32.21 -12.75 -1.29
C THR A 189 -31.93 -11.78 -0.16
N SER A 190 -30.75 -11.90 0.46
CA SER A 190 -30.36 -11.02 1.56
C SER A 190 -30.35 -9.56 1.11
N ARG A 191 -30.97 -8.67 1.91
CA ARG A 191 -31.05 -7.23 1.61
C ARG A 191 -29.69 -6.57 1.78
N VAL A 192 -28.97 -6.91 2.86
CA VAL A 192 -27.58 -6.45 3.07
C VAL A 192 -26.68 -6.91 1.93
N LYS A 193 -26.74 -8.18 1.51
CA LYS A 193 -25.94 -8.63 0.36
C LYS A 193 -26.31 -7.92 -0.94
N GLN A 194 -27.59 -7.73 -1.22
CA GLN A 194 -28.05 -7.00 -2.41
C GLN A 194 -27.58 -5.53 -2.40
N ALA A 195 -27.66 -4.85 -1.25
CA ALA A 195 -27.24 -3.46 -1.10
C ALA A 195 -25.72 -3.26 -1.19
N LEU A 196 -24.94 -4.28 -0.77
CA LEU A 196 -23.48 -4.26 -0.77
C LEU A 196 -22.84 -4.94 -1.99
N GLY A 197 -23.64 -5.46 -2.94
CA GLY A 197 -23.14 -6.16 -4.14
C GLY A 197 -22.54 -7.55 -3.87
N LEU A 198 -22.77 -8.13 -2.69
CA LEU A 198 -22.10 -9.36 -2.25
C LEU A 198 -22.73 -10.63 -2.84
N ARG A 199 -21.88 -11.63 -3.12
CA ARG A 199 -22.30 -12.94 -3.65
C ARG A 199 -23.19 -13.72 -2.68
N MET A 200 -24.17 -14.42 -3.26
CA MET A 200 -25.00 -15.39 -2.56
C MET A 200 -24.31 -16.74 -2.55
N LEU A 201 -24.19 -17.38 -1.37
CA LEU A 201 -23.61 -18.71 -1.30
C LEU A 201 -24.55 -19.69 -2.03
N ARG A 202 -24.02 -20.49 -2.95
CA ARG A 202 -24.81 -21.53 -3.65
C ARG A 202 -25.27 -22.68 -2.72
N SER A 203 -25.00 -22.59 -1.41
CA SER A 203 -25.34 -23.56 -0.39
C SER A 203 -25.34 -22.90 0.99
N SER A 204 -26.52 -22.56 1.51
CA SER A 204 -26.70 -22.06 2.87
C SER A 204 -26.04 -22.93 3.94
N LEU A 205 -25.51 -22.30 5.00
CA LEU A 205 -24.80 -22.96 6.10
C LEU A 205 -25.68 -24.01 6.80
N SER A 206 -26.99 -23.74 6.85
CA SER A 206 -28.07 -24.64 7.26
C SER A 206 -28.10 -26.01 6.54
N ARG A 207 -27.47 -26.17 5.37
CA ARG A 207 -27.27 -27.47 4.68
C ARG A 207 -25.91 -28.11 4.95
N ARG A 208 -24.89 -27.33 5.36
CA ARG A 208 -23.50 -27.79 5.59
C ARG A 208 -23.23 -28.23 7.04
N ILE A 209 -23.99 -27.74 8.03
CA ILE A 209 -23.88 -28.15 9.46
C ILE A 209 -24.55 -29.52 9.74
N MET A 210 -24.96 -30.27 8.71
CA MET A 210 -25.40 -31.66 8.86
C MET A 210 -24.22 -32.60 9.16
N VAL A 211 -23.72 -32.57 10.40
CA VAL A 211 -22.76 -33.56 10.89
C VAL A 211 -23.47 -34.90 11.03
N SER A 212 -22.94 -35.92 10.35
CA SER A 212 -23.38 -37.30 10.43
C SER A 212 -23.22 -37.83 11.85
N ALA A 213 -24.33 -38.20 12.50
CA ALA A 213 -24.27 -38.97 13.74
C ALA A 213 -23.64 -40.35 13.47
N PRO A 214 -22.76 -40.88 14.35
CA PRO A 214 -22.19 -42.20 14.18
C PRO A 214 -23.27 -43.28 14.32
N ALA A 215 -23.39 -44.13 13.31
CA ALA A 215 -24.32 -45.26 13.34
C ALA A 215 -23.75 -46.40 14.21
N SER A 216 -24.28 -46.56 15.42
CA SER A 216 -24.07 -47.77 16.23
C SER A 216 -24.93 -48.93 15.69
N PRO A 217 -24.50 -50.19 15.84
CA PRO A 217 -24.97 -51.28 14.99
C PRO A 217 -26.35 -51.86 15.37
N VAL A 218 -27.12 -52.11 14.31
CA VAL A 218 -28.17 -53.11 14.10
C VAL A 218 -28.65 -53.92 15.33
N THR A 219 -29.92 -53.74 15.66
CA THR A 219 -30.82 -54.86 16.03
C THR A 219 -32.14 -54.72 15.26
N GLU A 220 -32.65 -55.83 14.75
CA GLU A 220 -33.79 -55.85 13.80
C GLU A 220 -35.14 -55.72 14.52
N ARG A 221 -36.03 -54.83 14.05
CA ARG A 221 -37.41 -55.17 13.59
C ARG A 221 -38.27 -53.98 13.15
N SER A 222 -38.93 -54.19 12.00
CA SER A 222 -40.13 -53.51 11.47
C SER A 222 -40.04 -52.03 11.01
N PRO A 223 -40.58 -51.71 9.81
CA PRO A 223 -40.58 -50.35 9.27
C PRO A 223 -41.80 -49.54 9.72
N ARG A 224 -41.57 -48.52 10.54
CA ARG A 224 -42.41 -47.31 10.56
C ARG A 224 -41.52 -46.10 10.41
N SER A 225 -41.81 -45.29 9.40
CA SER A 225 -41.04 -44.10 9.03
C SER A 225 -41.17 -43.00 10.08
N GLN A 226 -40.41 -43.11 11.18
CA GLN A 226 -40.07 -41.96 11.99
C GLN A 226 -39.06 -41.13 11.21
N ALA A 227 -39.54 -40.09 10.54
CA ALA A 227 -38.67 -39.04 10.05
C ALA A 227 -38.00 -38.40 11.28
N VAL A 228 -36.71 -38.67 11.46
CA VAL A 228 -35.87 -37.98 12.46
C VAL A 228 -36.06 -36.48 12.23
N PRO A 229 -36.51 -35.70 13.24
CA PRO A 229 -36.72 -34.28 13.07
C PRO A 229 -35.42 -33.63 12.62
N ARG A 230 -35.41 -33.09 11.40
CA ARG A 230 -34.30 -32.29 10.89
C ARG A 230 -34.15 -31.09 11.82
N ARG A 231 -33.14 -31.11 12.70
CA ARG A 231 -32.84 -29.97 13.58
C ARG A 231 -32.46 -28.78 12.69
N THR A 232 -33.38 -27.82 12.58
CA THR A 232 -33.05 -26.49 12.10
C THR A 232 -32.02 -25.88 13.04
N VAL A 233 -30.86 -25.49 12.50
CA VAL A 233 -29.86 -24.73 13.24
C VAL A 233 -30.50 -23.38 13.59
N THR A 234 -30.50 -23.02 14.88
CA THR A 234 -31.04 -21.72 15.31
C THR A 234 -29.98 -20.63 15.12
N MET A 235 -30.38 -19.36 14.98
CA MET A 235 -29.40 -18.27 14.90
C MET A 235 -28.51 -18.15 16.14
N ALA A 236 -28.96 -18.63 17.30
CA ALA A 236 -28.12 -18.78 18.49
C ALA A 236 -26.97 -19.79 18.29
N GLU A 237 -27.25 -20.91 17.63
CA GLU A 237 -26.28 -21.94 17.30
C GLU A 237 -25.36 -21.53 16.14
N VAL A 238 -25.89 -20.82 15.13
CA VAL A 238 -25.06 -20.18 14.10
C VAL A 238 -24.06 -19.23 14.74
N MET A 239 -24.51 -18.30 15.59
CA MET A 239 -23.61 -17.36 16.28
C MET A 239 -22.61 -18.07 17.19
N ARG A 240 -23.04 -19.11 17.92
CA ARG A 240 -22.15 -19.90 18.80
C ARG A 240 -21.00 -20.52 18.00
N LEU A 241 -21.32 -21.15 16.87
CA LEU A 241 -20.33 -21.74 15.97
C LEU A 241 -19.43 -20.66 15.36
N GLN A 242 -20.01 -19.59 14.84
CA GLN A 242 -19.28 -18.47 14.23
C GLN A 242 -18.35 -17.75 15.20
N MET A 243 -18.73 -17.62 16.46
CA MET A 243 -17.87 -17.13 17.53
C MET A 243 -17.01 -18.22 18.19
N GLY A 244 -17.10 -19.48 17.73
CA GLY A 244 -16.30 -20.61 18.23
C GLY A 244 -16.44 -20.86 19.72
N VAL A 245 -17.59 -20.55 20.30
CA VAL A 245 -17.86 -20.70 21.73
C VAL A 245 -18.21 -22.17 22.01
N SER A 246 -17.59 -22.75 23.05
CA SER A 246 -17.82 -24.16 23.38
C SER A 246 -19.29 -24.44 23.76
N GLU A 247 -19.77 -25.65 23.48
CA GLU A 247 -21.12 -26.07 23.90
C GLU A 247 -21.24 -26.08 25.44
N GLN A 248 -20.15 -26.37 26.16
CA GLN A 248 -20.12 -26.33 27.63
C GLN A 248 -20.32 -24.90 28.15
N SER A 249 -19.61 -23.91 27.60
CA SER A 249 -19.76 -22.51 28.01
C SER A 249 -21.12 -21.92 27.63
N ASP A 250 -21.67 -22.20 26.44
CA ASP A 250 -23.08 -21.84 26.13
C ASP A 250 -24.05 -22.51 27.10
N SER A 251 -23.87 -23.80 27.42
CA SER A 251 -24.75 -24.51 28.34
C SER A 251 -24.77 -23.87 29.74
N ARG A 252 -23.60 -23.47 30.26
CA ARG A 252 -23.46 -22.76 31.54
C ARG A 252 -24.12 -21.39 31.51
N LEU A 253 -23.84 -20.60 30.47
CA LEU A 253 -24.42 -19.28 30.26
C LEU A 253 -25.95 -19.35 30.16
N ARG A 254 -26.47 -20.20 29.27
CA ARG A 254 -27.90 -20.41 29.05
C ARG A 254 -28.61 -20.88 30.31
N LYS A 255 -28.09 -21.89 31.02
CA LYS A 255 -28.67 -22.36 32.30
C LYS A 255 -28.70 -21.25 33.34
N THR A 256 -27.64 -20.44 33.42
CA THR A 256 -27.53 -19.34 34.38
C THR A 256 -28.55 -18.26 34.08
N LEU A 257 -28.57 -17.71 32.85
CA LEU A 257 -29.51 -16.67 32.45
C LEU A 257 -30.97 -17.15 32.50
N MET A 258 -31.24 -18.42 32.16
CA MET A 258 -32.58 -19.01 32.32
C MET A 258 -33.00 -19.16 33.79
N ARG A 259 -32.05 -19.36 34.72
CA ARG A 259 -32.34 -19.44 36.16
C ARG A 259 -32.51 -18.06 36.82
N THR A 260 -31.79 -17.04 36.34
CA THR A 260 -31.69 -15.73 37.02
C THR A 260 -32.57 -14.65 36.41
N LEU A 261 -32.80 -14.66 35.09
CA LEU A 261 -33.48 -13.59 34.37
C LEU A 261 -34.90 -13.94 33.89
N VAL A 262 -35.32 -15.21 33.93
CA VAL A 262 -36.67 -15.64 33.50
C VAL A 262 -37.78 -15.15 34.45
N GLY A 263 -37.45 -14.75 35.67
CA GLY A 263 -38.36 -14.01 36.57
C GLY A 263 -38.30 -12.47 36.41
N GLN A 264 -37.35 -11.95 35.63
CA GLN A 264 -37.06 -10.51 35.50
C GLN A 264 -37.37 -9.98 34.09
N LEU A 265 -38.45 -10.44 33.45
CA LEU A 265 -38.82 -10.04 32.08
C LEU A 265 -39.00 -8.53 31.87
N GLY A 266 -39.17 -7.74 32.93
CA GLY A 266 -39.24 -6.27 32.88
C GLY A 266 -37.89 -5.53 32.99
N ARG A 267 -36.79 -6.20 33.38
CA ARG A 267 -35.46 -5.55 33.43
C ARG A 267 -34.84 -5.56 32.03
N GLN A 268 -34.56 -4.37 31.50
CA GLN A 268 -33.87 -4.22 30.20
C GLN A 268 -32.48 -4.86 30.27
N ALA A 269 -32.00 -5.46 29.17
CA ALA A 269 -30.64 -6.03 29.10
C ALA A 269 -29.56 -5.00 29.43
N GLU A 270 -29.86 -3.75 29.12
CA GLU A 270 -29.16 -2.50 29.36
C GLU A 270 -28.89 -2.20 30.85
N THR A 271 -29.56 -2.89 31.77
CA THR A 271 -29.43 -2.74 33.23
C THR A 271 -28.61 -3.85 33.90
N ILE A 272 -28.07 -4.79 33.11
CA ILE A 272 -27.39 -5.99 33.61
C ILE A 272 -25.89 -5.82 33.51
N ILE A 273 -25.22 -5.82 34.67
CA ILE A 273 -23.76 -5.94 34.77
C ILE A 273 -23.42 -7.42 34.61
N LEU A 274 -23.22 -7.85 33.37
CA LEU A 274 -23.14 -9.28 33.05
C LEU A 274 -22.02 -10.02 33.81
N PRO A 275 -20.78 -9.51 33.90
CA PRO A 275 -19.72 -10.21 34.64
C PRO A 275 -20.06 -10.39 36.12
N LEU A 276 -20.66 -9.38 36.75
CA LEU A 276 -21.10 -9.46 38.15
C LEU A 276 -22.19 -10.53 38.33
N GLU A 277 -23.19 -10.55 37.45
CA GLU A 277 -24.28 -11.53 37.55
C GLU A 277 -23.82 -12.97 37.26
N LEU A 278 -22.84 -13.16 36.37
CA LEU A 278 -22.23 -14.47 36.17
C LEU A 278 -21.41 -14.91 37.40
N LEU A 279 -20.56 -14.03 37.96
CA LEU A 279 -19.78 -14.28 39.18
C LEU A 279 -20.65 -14.62 40.40
N ARG A 280 -21.86 -14.06 40.50
CA ARG A 280 -22.80 -14.34 41.60
C ARG A 280 -23.51 -15.69 41.49
N HIS A 281 -23.57 -16.27 40.30
CA HIS A 281 -24.49 -17.39 40.02
C HIS A 281 -23.80 -18.67 39.56
N LEU A 282 -22.66 -18.58 38.88
CA LEU A 282 -21.85 -19.74 38.47
C LEU A 282 -20.95 -20.19 39.63
N LYS A 283 -21.09 -21.46 40.02
CA LYS A 283 -20.31 -22.07 41.11
C LYS A 283 -19.07 -22.81 40.57
N PRO A 284 -18.01 -22.99 41.38
CA PRO A 284 -16.85 -23.82 41.00
C PRO A 284 -17.23 -25.24 40.53
N SER A 285 -18.31 -25.81 41.07
CA SER A 285 -18.84 -27.14 40.71
C SER A 285 -19.42 -27.24 39.29
N GLU A 286 -19.50 -26.14 38.55
CA GLU A 286 -19.98 -26.12 37.15
C GLU A 286 -18.81 -26.16 36.14
N PHE A 287 -17.57 -26.20 36.62
CA PHE A 287 -16.34 -26.23 35.82
C PHE A 287 -15.64 -27.59 35.99
N ASN A 288 -14.79 -27.95 35.03
CA ASN A 288 -14.12 -29.26 35.04
C ASN A 288 -13.07 -29.33 36.15
N ASP A 289 -12.39 -28.21 36.44
CA ASP A 289 -11.42 -28.08 37.51
C ASP A 289 -11.38 -26.66 38.10
N SER A 290 -10.61 -26.48 39.18
CA SER A 290 -10.48 -25.20 39.90
C SER A 290 -9.62 -24.17 39.16
N HIS A 291 -8.83 -24.57 38.17
CA HIS A 291 -7.99 -23.68 37.37
C HIS A 291 -8.80 -23.05 36.23
N GLU A 292 -9.62 -23.84 35.51
CA GLU A 292 -10.63 -23.34 34.56
C GLU A 292 -11.53 -22.29 35.23
N TYR A 293 -12.01 -22.58 36.44
CA TYR A 293 -12.82 -21.63 37.21
C TYR A 293 -12.07 -20.33 37.54
N HIS A 294 -10.79 -20.41 37.94
CA HIS A 294 -10.00 -19.22 38.30
C HIS A 294 -9.65 -18.38 37.05
N LEU A 295 -9.30 -19.00 35.93
CA LEU A 295 -9.08 -18.31 34.66
C LEU A 295 -10.34 -17.60 34.17
N TRP A 296 -11.48 -18.30 34.16
CA TRP A 296 -12.77 -17.70 33.82
C TRP A 296 -13.12 -16.53 34.75
N GLN A 297 -12.89 -16.68 36.06
CA GLN A 297 -13.12 -15.61 37.03
C GLN A 297 -12.19 -14.41 36.79
N LYS A 298 -10.91 -14.64 36.45
CA LYS A 298 -9.97 -13.57 36.07
C LYS A 298 -10.46 -12.80 34.84
N ARG A 299 -10.95 -13.47 33.79
CA ARG A 299 -11.57 -12.79 32.63
C ARG A 299 -12.69 -11.84 33.07
N GLN A 300 -13.65 -12.33 33.85
CA GLN A 300 -14.81 -11.54 34.28
C GLN A 300 -14.39 -10.33 35.13
N LEU A 301 -13.38 -10.49 35.99
CA LEU A 301 -12.80 -9.40 36.77
C LEU A 301 -12.03 -8.41 35.89
N LYS A 302 -11.31 -8.89 34.87
CA LYS A 302 -10.53 -8.06 33.95
C LYS A 302 -11.43 -7.21 33.05
N PHE A 303 -12.55 -7.74 32.55
CA PHE A 303 -13.53 -6.90 31.84
C PHE A 303 -14.12 -5.79 32.71
N LEU A 304 -14.36 -6.05 34.00
CA LEU A 304 -14.77 -5.01 34.94
C LEU A 304 -13.65 -4.01 35.23
N GLU A 305 -12.39 -4.44 35.28
CA GLU A 305 -11.24 -3.52 35.37
C GLU A 305 -11.15 -2.59 34.16
N VAL A 306 -11.09 -3.17 32.97
CA VAL A 306 -10.88 -2.43 31.73
C VAL A 306 -12.08 -1.52 31.44
N GLY A 307 -13.31 -2.01 31.61
CA GLY A 307 -14.54 -1.25 31.36
C GLY A 307 -14.92 -0.21 32.43
N LEU A 308 -14.67 -0.49 33.73
CA LEU A 308 -15.03 0.45 34.80
C LEU A 308 -13.88 1.30 35.35
N LEU A 309 -12.62 0.90 35.20
CA LEU A 309 -11.49 1.59 35.85
C LEU A 309 -10.49 2.21 34.88
N LEU A 310 -10.25 1.58 33.72
CA LEU A 310 -9.31 2.07 32.71
C LEU A 310 -10.02 2.93 31.65
N HIS A 311 -11.13 2.43 31.11
CA HIS A 311 -11.88 3.04 30.00
C HIS A 311 -13.37 3.30 30.34
N PRO A 312 -13.72 3.93 31.48
CA PRO A 312 -15.10 4.19 31.83
C PRO A 312 -15.71 5.27 30.92
N SER A 313 -16.94 5.07 30.42
CA SER A 313 -17.61 6.09 29.58
C SER A 313 -17.92 7.39 30.34
N ILE A 314 -17.95 7.34 31.67
CA ILE A 314 -18.05 8.50 32.56
C ILE A 314 -16.76 8.55 33.39
N PRO A 315 -15.92 9.59 33.27
CA PRO A 315 -14.66 9.70 34.00
C PRO A 315 -14.78 9.46 35.51
N ILE A 316 -13.72 8.91 36.11
CA ILE A 316 -13.67 8.61 37.56
C ILE A 316 -12.71 9.58 38.26
N GLN A 317 -13.18 10.17 39.36
CA GLN A 317 -12.33 10.92 40.28
C GLN A 317 -11.32 9.99 40.97
N LYS A 318 -10.05 10.38 41.00
CA LYS A 318 -8.94 9.55 41.55
C LYS A 318 -9.12 9.17 43.03
N THR A 319 -9.95 9.90 43.76
CA THR A 319 -10.30 9.70 45.18
C THR A 319 -11.52 8.80 45.40
N ASN A 320 -12.11 8.21 44.35
CA ASN A 320 -13.34 7.42 44.47
C ASN A 320 -13.10 6.09 45.22
N THR A 321 -13.71 5.96 46.40
CA THR A 321 -13.56 4.79 47.29
C THR A 321 -13.99 3.48 46.64
N PHE A 322 -15.05 3.48 45.81
CA PHE A 322 -15.50 2.27 45.10
C PHE A 322 -14.48 1.83 44.05
N ALA A 323 -13.84 2.78 43.36
CA ALA A 323 -12.77 2.48 42.41
C ALA A 323 -11.51 1.92 43.11
N MET A 324 -11.14 2.45 44.27
CA MET A 324 -10.04 1.92 45.08
C MET A 324 -10.33 0.51 45.59
N ASN A 325 -11.54 0.28 46.14
CA ASN A 325 -11.97 -1.05 46.60
C ASN A 325 -11.98 -2.07 45.47
N LEU A 326 -12.48 -1.70 44.29
CA LEU A 326 -12.52 -2.59 43.13
C LEU A 326 -11.09 -2.98 42.69
N LYS A 327 -10.15 -2.03 42.64
CA LYS A 327 -8.73 -2.30 42.31
C LYS A 327 -8.07 -3.28 43.27
N GLU A 328 -8.21 -3.09 44.58
CA GLU A 328 -7.56 -3.99 45.54
C GLU A 328 -8.16 -5.40 45.54
N ILE A 329 -9.47 -5.52 45.28
CA ILE A 329 -10.14 -6.83 45.13
C ILE A 329 -9.67 -7.54 43.85
N ILE A 330 -9.53 -6.84 42.72
CA ILE A 330 -9.00 -7.40 41.47
C ILE A 330 -7.54 -7.86 41.67
N ARG A 331 -6.68 -7.02 42.25
CA ARG A 331 -5.28 -7.37 42.55
C ARG A 331 -5.16 -8.57 43.49
N SER A 332 -6.03 -8.66 44.49
CA SER A 332 -6.11 -9.84 45.38
C SER A 332 -6.52 -11.12 44.62
N ALA A 333 -7.39 -10.98 43.60
CA ALA A 333 -7.90 -12.09 42.82
C ALA A 333 -6.89 -12.66 41.80
N GLU A 334 -5.78 -11.98 41.54
CA GLU A 334 -4.67 -12.49 40.72
C GLU A 334 -4.07 -13.76 41.34
N PHE A 335 -3.91 -13.78 42.67
CA PHE A 335 -3.24 -14.85 43.40
C PHE A 335 -4.18 -15.94 43.92
N LYS A 336 -5.45 -15.61 44.18
CA LYS A 336 -6.44 -16.54 44.76
C LYS A 336 -7.83 -16.29 44.17
N PRO A 337 -8.66 -17.32 43.91
CA PRO A 337 -10.04 -17.11 43.52
C PRO A 337 -10.83 -16.22 44.52
N LEU A 338 -11.61 -15.29 44.00
CA LEU A 338 -12.55 -14.48 44.76
C LEU A 338 -13.66 -15.37 45.34
N ASP A 339 -13.87 -15.29 46.65
CA ASP A 339 -14.95 -16.01 47.34
C ASP A 339 -16.31 -15.42 46.99
N THR A 340 -17.07 -16.12 46.13
CA THR A 340 -18.42 -15.74 45.67
C THR A 340 -19.53 -16.20 46.63
N GLY A 341 -19.20 -16.71 47.82
CA GLY A 341 -20.15 -17.13 48.84
C GLY A 341 -21.11 -16.02 49.29
N LYS A 342 -22.38 -16.38 49.58
CA LYS A 342 -23.43 -15.42 49.99
C LYS A 342 -23.07 -14.58 51.24
N ASN A 343 -22.19 -15.10 52.09
CA ASN A 343 -21.75 -14.46 53.32
C ASN A 343 -20.40 -13.74 53.17
N SER A 344 -19.78 -13.75 51.98
CA SER A 344 -18.49 -13.10 51.72
C SER A 344 -18.61 -11.58 51.78
N ASP A 345 -17.96 -10.96 52.75
CA ASP A 345 -17.89 -9.51 52.88
C ASP A 345 -17.11 -8.88 51.71
N THR A 346 -16.10 -9.59 51.18
CA THR A 346 -15.39 -9.21 49.96
C THR A 346 -16.32 -9.19 48.76
N MET A 347 -17.18 -10.21 48.58
CA MET A 347 -18.15 -10.26 47.49
C MET A 347 -19.22 -9.16 47.61
N ARG A 348 -19.64 -8.84 48.84
CA ARG A 348 -20.57 -7.72 49.09
C ARG A 348 -19.94 -6.38 48.73
N THR A 349 -18.69 -6.16 49.16
CA THR A 349 -17.91 -4.95 48.87
C THR A 349 -17.62 -4.79 47.38
N PHE A 350 -17.26 -5.88 46.71
CA PHE A 350 -17.10 -5.97 45.26
C PHE A 350 -18.41 -5.63 44.53
N SER A 351 -19.51 -6.32 44.87
CA SER A 351 -20.82 -6.12 44.23
C SER A 351 -21.30 -4.68 44.37
N ASN A 352 -21.16 -4.09 45.56
CA ASN A 352 -21.51 -2.69 45.80
C ASN A 352 -20.64 -1.74 44.98
N SER A 353 -19.32 -1.97 44.93
CA SER A 353 -18.39 -1.12 44.18
C SER A 353 -18.67 -1.17 42.68
N VAL A 354 -18.86 -2.37 42.12
CA VAL A 354 -19.19 -2.58 40.71
C VAL A 354 -20.54 -1.96 40.36
N ALA A 355 -21.58 -2.12 41.20
CA ALA A 355 -22.88 -1.50 40.98
C ALA A 355 -22.81 0.03 41.02
N SER A 356 -22.16 0.61 42.03
CA SER A 356 -21.98 2.07 42.18
C SER A 356 -21.14 2.68 41.06
N LEU A 357 -20.19 1.94 40.48
CA LEU A 357 -19.38 2.42 39.35
C LEU A 357 -20.10 2.29 38.00
N SER A 358 -20.97 1.28 37.84
CA SER A 358 -21.67 1.01 36.57
C SER A 358 -22.93 1.86 36.40
N MET A 359 -23.63 2.23 37.48
CA MET A 359 -24.90 2.97 37.42
C MET A 359 -24.75 4.49 37.66
N ARG A 360 -23.59 5.06 37.28
CA ARG A 360 -23.30 6.48 37.46
C ARG A 360 -23.98 7.33 36.37
N SER A 361 -24.27 8.58 36.69
CA SER A 361 -24.76 9.58 35.75
C SER A 361 -23.93 10.87 35.84
N PRO A 362 -23.88 11.70 34.78
CA PRO A 362 -23.12 12.96 34.80
C PRO A 362 -23.61 13.94 35.89
N ASP A 363 -24.93 13.98 36.13
CA ASP A 363 -25.60 14.95 37.01
C ASP A 363 -26.11 14.33 38.33
N ASP A 364 -25.62 13.15 38.70
CA ASP A 364 -26.06 12.34 39.87
C ASP A 364 -27.59 12.02 39.88
N THR A 365 -28.24 12.11 38.72
CA THR A 365 -29.65 11.77 38.51
C THR A 365 -29.85 10.25 38.31
N PRO A 366 -30.94 9.64 38.84
CA PRO A 366 -31.19 8.21 38.69
C PRO A 366 -31.31 7.78 37.22
N THR A 367 -30.31 7.05 36.74
CA THR A 367 -30.18 6.65 35.33
C THR A 367 -30.40 5.15 35.16
N ASN A 368 -31.16 4.77 34.13
CA ASN A 368 -31.47 3.37 33.81
C ASN A 368 -30.44 2.70 32.87
N VAL A 369 -29.37 3.42 32.49
CA VAL A 369 -28.29 2.93 31.62
C VAL A 369 -27.15 2.39 32.48
N CYS A 370 -26.62 1.22 32.13
CA CYS A 370 -25.51 0.60 32.84
C CYS A 370 -24.19 0.73 32.07
N HIS A 371 -23.27 1.52 32.59
CA HIS A 371 -22.03 1.94 31.94
C HIS A 371 -20.83 1.03 32.21
N TRP A 372 -21.00 -0.30 32.02
CA TRP A 372 -19.94 -1.29 32.29
C TRP A 372 -19.15 -1.74 31.06
N ALA A 373 -19.75 -1.67 29.87
CA ALA A 373 -19.18 -2.14 28.60
C ALA A 373 -19.29 -1.14 27.44
N ASN A 374 -19.76 0.09 27.70
CA ASN A 374 -20.04 1.11 26.67
C ASN A 374 -18.92 2.17 26.55
N GLY A 375 -17.80 1.98 27.25
CA GLY A 375 -16.64 2.88 27.20
C GLY A 375 -15.65 2.50 26.09
N TYR A 376 -15.02 3.49 25.50
CA TYR A 376 -14.06 3.32 24.40
C TYR A 376 -12.63 3.07 24.92
N PRO A 377 -11.88 2.09 24.37
CA PRO A 377 -12.19 1.30 23.16
C PRO A 377 -12.86 -0.05 23.41
N VAL A 378 -13.16 -0.42 24.67
CA VAL A 378 -13.73 -1.72 25.06
C VAL A 378 -14.99 -2.08 24.28
N ASN A 379 -15.90 -1.11 24.13
CA ASN A 379 -17.15 -1.31 23.40
C ASN A 379 -16.93 -1.66 21.92
N ILE A 380 -15.93 -1.03 21.27
CA ILE A 380 -15.60 -1.30 19.87
C ILE A 380 -14.93 -2.65 19.72
N HIS A 381 -13.98 -3.03 20.58
CA HIS A 381 -13.38 -4.38 20.57
C HIS A 381 -14.45 -5.49 20.66
N LEU A 382 -15.39 -5.36 21.59
CA LEU A 382 -16.52 -6.28 21.73
C LEU A 382 -17.45 -6.26 20.50
N TYR A 383 -17.73 -5.08 19.94
CA TYR A 383 -18.64 -4.93 18.80
C TYR A 383 -18.05 -5.44 17.48
N ILE A 384 -16.75 -5.21 17.24
CA ILE A 384 -16.03 -5.74 16.08
C ILE A 384 -16.00 -7.27 16.12
N SER A 385 -15.77 -7.87 17.29
CA SER A 385 -15.83 -9.34 17.45
C SER A 385 -17.21 -9.92 17.14
N LEU A 386 -18.29 -9.18 17.40
CA LEU A 386 -19.64 -9.56 16.94
C LEU A 386 -19.79 -9.44 15.43
N LEU A 387 -19.32 -8.35 14.82
CA LEU A 387 -19.42 -8.13 13.38
C LEU A 387 -18.61 -9.14 12.56
N GLN A 388 -17.43 -9.56 13.03
CA GLN A 388 -16.60 -10.58 12.37
C GLN A 388 -17.31 -11.95 12.23
N SER A 389 -18.33 -12.23 13.05
CA SER A 389 -19.08 -13.49 12.99
C SER A 389 -19.96 -13.67 11.73
N ILE A 390 -20.06 -12.67 10.86
CA ILE A 390 -20.87 -12.72 9.62
C ILE A 390 -20.18 -13.43 8.45
N PHE A 391 -18.90 -13.78 8.56
CA PHE A 391 -18.15 -14.50 7.51
C PHE A 391 -18.21 -16.03 7.72
N ASP A 392 -18.05 -16.85 6.69
CA ASP A 392 -18.05 -18.32 6.81
C ASP A 392 -16.69 -18.83 7.32
N LEU A 393 -16.68 -19.61 8.42
CA LEU A 393 -15.47 -20.22 8.99
C LEU A 393 -14.67 -21.14 8.04
N ARG A 394 -15.29 -21.58 6.95
CA ARG A 394 -14.66 -22.42 5.92
C ARG A 394 -14.16 -21.63 4.72
N ASP A 395 -14.72 -20.43 4.52
CA ASP A 395 -14.50 -19.55 3.39
C ASP A 395 -14.61 -18.11 3.87
N GLU A 396 -13.52 -17.62 4.45
CA GLU A 396 -13.41 -16.30 5.08
C GLU A 396 -13.61 -15.15 4.09
N THR A 397 -13.65 -15.42 2.78
CA THR A 397 -14.01 -14.42 1.76
C THR A 397 -15.52 -14.21 1.64
N SER A 398 -16.33 -15.13 2.17
CA SER A 398 -17.77 -15.17 1.97
C SER A 398 -18.56 -14.73 3.20
N VAL A 399 -19.47 -13.77 3.00
CA VAL A 399 -20.49 -13.40 3.98
C VAL A 399 -21.61 -14.44 4.01
N LEU A 400 -22.16 -14.76 5.18
CA LEU A 400 -23.24 -15.73 5.37
C LEU A 400 -24.56 -15.27 4.74
N ASP A 401 -25.36 -16.21 4.25
CA ASP A 401 -26.68 -15.88 3.66
C ASP A 401 -27.66 -15.37 4.72
N GLU A 402 -27.53 -15.83 5.96
CA GLU A 402 -28.31 -15.45 7.13
C GLU A 402 -27.92 -14.07 7.75
N VAL A 403 -27.10 -13.26 7.05
CA VAL A 403 -26.52 -12.00 7.57
C VAL A 403 -27.54 -10.94 7.99
N ASP A 404 -28.69 -10.82 7.32
CA ASP A 404 -29.73 -9.86 7.74
C ASP A 404 -30.30 -10.19 9.13
N GLU A 405 -30.52 -11.48 9.42
CA GLU A 405 -30.98 -11.95 10.73
C GLU A 405 -29.90 -11.76 11.79
N GLN A 406 -28.64 -12.06 11.44
CA GLN A 406 -27.50 -11.92 12.33
C GLN A 406 -27.23 -10.47 12.72
N LEU A 407 -27.21 -9.54 11.76
CA LEU A 407 -27.09 -8.10 12.04
C LEU A 407 -28.31 -7.58 12.81
N GLY A 408 -29.52 -8.10 12.54
CA GLY A 408 -30.71 -7.80 13.31
C GLY A 408 -30.65 -8.24 14.78
N LEU A 409 -29.93 -9.33 15.07
CA LEU A 409 -29.64 -9.79 16.43
C LEU A 409 -28.48 -9.01 17.08
N ILE A 410 -27.39 -8.78 16.35
CA ILE A 410 -26.24 -7.97 16.82
C ILE A 410 -26.70 -6.57 17.21
N LYS A 411 -27.65 -5.96 16.47
CA LYS A 411 -28.25 -4.67 16.82
C LYS A 411 -28.86 -4.63 18.23
N LYS A 412 -29.23 -5.76 18.84
CA LYS A 412 -29.75 -5.80 20.22
C LYS A 412 -28.69 -5.51 21.27
N THR A 413 -27.39 -5.59 20.96
CA THR A 413 -26.31 -5.23 21.90
C THR A 413 -26.00 -3.74 21.93
N TRP A 414 -26.55 -2.95 20.99
CA TRP A 414 -26.23 -1.53 20.81
C TRP A 414 -26.35 -0.71 22.08
N SER A 415 -27.44 -0.86 22.83
CA SER A 415 -27.65 -0.10 24.08
C SER A 415 -26.76 -0.56 25.23
N THR A 416 -26.31 -1.82 25.27
CA THR A 416 -25.30 -2.29 26.24
C THR A 416 -23.90 -1.79 25.92
N LEU A 417 -23.56 -1.65 24.64
CA LEU A 417 -22.23 -1.24 24.15
C LEU A 417 -22.15 0.27 23.81
N GLY A 418 -23.24 1.03 23.91
CA GLY A 418 -23.28 2.44 23.50
C GLY A 418 -23.07 2.67 22.00
N ILE A 419 -23.47 1.71 21.15
CA ILE A 419 -23.32 1.79 19.69
C ILE A 419 -24.54 2.47 19.08
N ASN A 420 -24.31 3.49 18.25
CA ASN A 420 -25.33 4.13 17.42
C ASN A 420 -25.13 3.75 15.94
N ARG A 421 -26.03 4.21 15.04
CA ARG A 421 -25.91 3.91 13.59
C ARG A 421 -24.60 4.44 12.96
N PRO A 422 -24.17 5.70 13.19
CA PRO A 422 -22.89 6.19 12.71
C PRO A 422 -21.69 5.32 13.13
N ILE A 423 -21.57 4.98 14.42
CA ILE A 423 -20.49 4.11 14.93
C ILE A 423 -20.57 2.71 14.29
N HIS A 424 -21.76 2.13 14.14
CA HIS A 424 -21.92 0.86 13.43
C HIS A 424 -21.44 0.95 11.97
N ASN A 425 -21.81 1.99 11.23
CA ASN A 425 -21.40 2.17 9.85
C ASN A 425 -19.86 2.26 9.71
N VAL A 426 -19.18 2.95 10.62
CA VAL A 426 -17.71 3.01 10.68
C VAL A 426 -17.10 1.64 11.00
N CYS A 427 -17.59 0.97 12.07
CA CYS A 427 -17.11 -0.36 12.45
C CYS A 427 -17.34 -1.40 11.35
N PHE A 428 -18.46 -1.32 10.63
CA PHE A 428 -18.81 -2.27 9.58
C PHE A 428 -18.01 -2.02 8.30
N THR A 429 -17.73 -0.76 7.96
CA THR A 429 -16.76 -0.39 6.91
C THR A 429 -15.40 -0.99 7.22
N TRP A 430 -14.92 -0.82 8.46
CA TRP A 430 -13.65 -1.40 8.91
C TRP A 430 -13.63 -2.92 8.79
N VAL A 431 -14.66 -3.62 9.27
CA VAL A 431 -14.72 -5.09 9.24
C VAL A 431 -14.71 -5.65 7.81
N MET A 432 -15.43 -5.03 6.87
CA MET A 432 -15.38 -5.46 5.46
C MET A 432 -14.00 -5.21 4.83
N PHE A 433 -13.37 -4.07 5.13
CA PHE A 433 -12.06 -3.72 4.61
C PHE A 433 -10.98 -4.63 5.20
N GLN A 434 -10.95 -4.80 6.52
CA GLN A 434 -10.07 -5.71 7.24
C GLN A 434 -10.17 -7.14 6.65
N GLN A 435 -11.38 -7.66 6.42
CA GLN A 435 -11.58 -8.97 5.84
C GLN A 435 -11.00 -9.09 4.42
N TYR A 436 -11.18 -8.09 3.56
CA TYR A 436 -10.57 -8.05 2.23
C TYR A 436 -9.04 -8.10 2.31
N VAL A 437 -8.45 -7.38 3.25
CA VAL A 437 -7.00 -7.31 3.45
C VAL A 437 -6.43 -8.64 3.95
N GLU A 438 -7.02 -9.21 5.00
CA GLU A 438 -6.52 -10.42 5.68
C GLU A 438 -6.75 -11.69 4.85
N THR A 439 -7.80 -11.72 4.02
CA THR A 439 -7.98 -12.78 3.00
C THR A 439 -7.07 -12.63 1.79
N GLY A 440 -6.11 -11.71 1.80
CA GLY A 440 -5.09 -11.58 0.75
C GLY A 440 -5.60 -10.90 -0.52
N GLN A 441 -6.59 -10.01 -0.41
CA GLN A 441 -7.14 -9.21 -1.52
C GLN A 441 -7.86 -10.04 -2.61
N ILE A 442 -8.33 -11.25 -2.26
CA ILE A 442 -8.89 -12.24 -3.21
C ILE A 442 -10.28 -11.86 -3.75
N GLU A 443 -11.17 -11.32 -2.90
CA GLU A 443 -12.58 -11.09 -3.24
C GLU A 443 -12.92 -9.59 -3.31
N PRO A 444 -12.89 -8.96 -4.51
CA PRO A 444 -13.09 -7.52 -4.66
C PRO A 444 -14.49 -7.04 -4.22
N ASP A 445 -15.48 -7.93 -4.20
CA ASP A 445 -16.84 -7.61 -3.75
C ASP A 445 -16.85 -7.13 -2.28
N LEU A 446 -15.91 -7.57 -1.42
CA LEU A 446 -15.74 -7.07 -0.05
C LEU A 446 -15.22 -5.62 -0.02
N LEU A 447 -14.33 -5.27 -0.95
CA LEU A 447 -13.81 -3.91 -1.10
C LEU A 447 -14.89 -2.97 -1.68
N CYS A 448 -15.69 -3.45 -2.63
CA CYS A 448 -16.86 -2.73 -3.14
C CYS A 448 -17.91 -2.49 -2.03
N ALA A 449 -18.19 -3.52 -1.20
CA ALA A 449 -19.05 -3.37 -0.02
C ALA A 449 -18.50 -2.33 0.97
N SER A 450 -17.18 -2.33 1.21
CA SER A 450 -16.49 -1.34 2.03
C SER A 450 -16.65 0.07 1.47
N HIS A 451 -16.50 0.25 0.14
CA HIS A 451 -16.74 1.53 -0.53
C HIS A 451 -18.19 2.01 -0.36
N THR A 452 -19.17 1.11 -0.49
CA THR A 452 -20.59 1.44 -0.31
C THR A 452 -20.89 1.88 1.13
N LEU A 453 -20.37 1.17 2.13
CA LEU A 453 -20.51 1.56 3.54
C LEU A 453 -19.80 2.89 3.84
N LEU A 454 -18.62 3.12 3.25
CA LEU A 454 -17.87 4.36 3.41
C LEU A 454 -18.62 5.59 2.84
N ASN A 455 -19.49 5.41 1.85
CA ASN A 455 -20.38 6.47 1.36
C ASN A 455 -21.49 6.81 2.37
N GLU A 456 -22.02 5.84 3.11
CA GLU A 456 -22.92 6.11 4.24
C GLU A 456 -22.18 6.84 5.38
N VAL A 457 -20.95 6.41 5.71
CA VAL A 457 -20.07 7.10 6.67
C VAL A 457 -19.79 8.54 6.25
N ALA A 458 -19.58 8.81 4.96
CA ALA A 458 -19.42 10.17 4.42
C ALA A 458 -20.67 11.05 4.59
N ASN A 459 -21.86 10.45 4.70
CA ASN A 459 -23.11 11.15 4.96
C ASN A 459 -23.36 11.34 6.46
N ASP A 460 -22.97 10.38 7.28
CA ASP A 460 -23.02 10.47 8.74
C ASP A 460 -22.01 11.51 9.27
N ALA A 461 -20.77 11.53 8.77
CA ALA A 461 -19.72 12.49 9.16
C ALA A 461 -20.05 13.97 8.88
N LYS A 462 -21.06 14.26 8.04
CA LYS A 462 -21.57 15.63 7.84
C LYS A 462 -22.49 16.07 8.97
N LYS A 463 -23.23 15.12 9.58
CA LYS A 463 -24.31 15.34 10.55
C LYS A 463 -23.85 15.10 11.98
N GLU A 464 -23.12 14.01 12.19
CA GLU A 464 -22.65 13.57 13.49
C GLU A 464 -21.40 14.34 13.90
N ARG A 465 -21.40 14.86 15.13
CA ARG A 465 -20.37 15.74 15.69
C ARG A 465 -19.98 15.36 17.11
N GLU A 466 -20.51 14.27 17.66
CA GLU A 466 -20.03 13.67 18.90
C GLU A 466 -18.52 13.37 18.83
N SER A 467 -17.76 13.83 19.85
CA SER A 467 -16.29 13.70 19.87
C SER A 467 -15.82 12.25 19.75
N LEU A 468 -16.54 11.31 20.39
CA LEU A 468 -16.20 9.88 20.35
C LEU A 468 -16.39 9.30 18.94
N TYR A 469 -17.45 9.70 18.22
CA TYR A 469 -17.64 9.29 16.83
C TYR A 469 -16.51 9.83 15.94
N ILE A 470 -16.11 11.08 16.12
CA ILE A 470 -15.00 11.70 15.39
C ILE A 470 -13.66 10.98 15.66
N GLU A 471 -13.39 10.59 16.91
CA GLU A 471 -12.19 9.84 17.30
C GLU A 471 -12.13 8.46 16.63
N ILE A 472 -13.21 7.68 16.73
CA ILE A 472 -13.36 6.36 16.09
C ILE A 472 -13.20 6.48 14.57
N LEU A 473 -13.87 7.47 13.96
CA LEU A 473 -13.83 7.74 12.53
C LEU A 473 -12.42 8.09 12.06
N LYS A 474 -11.74 9.04 12.72
CA LYS A 474 -10.37 9.45 12.40
C LYS A 474 -9.43 8.26 12.46
N SER A 475 -9.53 7.40 13.48
CA SER A 475 -8.62 6.26 13.62
C SER A 475 -8.82 5.21 12.54
N VAL A 476 -10.07 4.82 12.25
CA VAL A 476 -10.41 3.87 11.18
C VAL A 476 -9.96 4.36 9.81
N LEU A 477 -10.25 5.63 9.48
CA LEU A 477 -9.87 6.19 8.18
C LEU A 477 -8.35 6.34 8.04
N SER A 478 -7.64 6.70 9.13
CA SER A 478 -6.18 6.82 9.10
C SER A 478 -5.50 5.46 8.87
N SER A 479 -5.95 4.40 9.54
CA SER A 479 -5.40 3.05 9.33
C SER A 479 -5.67 2.53 7.90
N LEU A 480 -6.91 2.66 7.42
CA LEU A 480 -7.28 2.30 6.04
C LEU A 480 -6.41 3.05 5.03
N GLN A 481 -6.26 4.36 5.22
CA GLN A 481 -5.46 5.21 4.34
C GLN A 481 -3.98 4.82 4.39
N GLU A 482 -3.38 4.64 5.57
CA GLU A 482 -1.96 4.30 5.70
C GLU A 482 -1.61 2.97 4.99
N TRP A 483 -2.47 1.95 5.14
CA TRP A 483 -2.30 0.65 4.48
C TRP A 483 -2.33 0.74 2.95
N ALA A 484 -3.16 1.64 2.42
CA ALA A 484 -3.35 1.82 0.99
C ALA A 484 -2.35 2.81 0.38
N ASP A 485 -1.98 3.87 1.09
CA ASP A 485 -0.91 4.82 0.72
C ASP A 485 0.42 4.05 0.53
N LYS A 486 0.75 3.11 1.43
CA LYS A 486 1.91 2.19 1.28
C LYS A 486 1.93 1.41 -0.05
N ARG A 487 0.75 1.10 -0.60
CA ARG A 487 0.61 0.40 -1.89
C ARG A 487 0.65 1.35 -3.07
N PHE A 488 -0.05 2.48 -2.99
CA PHE A 488 -0.10 3.45 -4.08
C PHE A 488 1.20 4.26 -4.26
N LEU A 489 1.94 4.54 -3.20
CA LEU A 489 3.28 5.13 -3.30
C LEU A 489 4.30 4.20 -3.99
N ASN A 490 3.94 2.94 -4.26
CA ASN A 490 4.81 1.96 -4.90
C ASN A 490 3.98 0.93 -5.70
N TYR A 491 2.97 1.40 -6.46
CA TYR A 491 2.02 0.52 -7.14
C TYR A 491 2.69 -0.39 -8.20
N HIS A 492 3.84 0.03 -8.74
CA HIS A 492 4.66 -0.77 -9.64
C HIS A 492 5.18 -2.08 -9.02
N GLU A 493 5.33 -2.14 -7.70
CA GLU A 493 5.68 -3.35 -6.95
C GLU A 493 4.43 -4.14 -6.51
N TYR A 494 3.45 -3.46 -5.93
CA TYR A 494 2.29 -4.12 -5.32
C TYR A 494 1.23 -4.62 -6.32
N PHE A 495 1.10 -4.00 -7.49
CA PHE A 495 0.10 -4.36 -8.48
C PHE A 495 0.79 -4.77 -9.79
N GLN A 496 0.85 -6.07 -10.05
CA GLN A 496 1.49 -6.65 -11.23
C GLN A 496 0.58 -7.69 -11.89
N GLY A 497 0.69 -7.84 -13.22
CA GLY A 497 -0.11 -8.80 -13.97
C GLY A 497 -1.62 -8.59 -13.77
N GLY A 498 -2.31 -9.62 -13.25
CA GLY A 498 -3.75 -9.57 -13.02
C GLY A 498 -4.20 -8.57 -11.95
N ASP A 499 -3.32 -8.24 -10.99
CA ASP A 499 -3.68 -7.41 -9.83
C ASP A 499 -3.76 -5.90 -10.16
N ILE A 500 -3.33 -5.50 -11.36
CA ILE A 500 -3.39 -4.10 -11.83
C ILE A 500 -4.84 -3.59 -11.84
N GLY A 501 -5.82 -4.45 -12.12
CA GLY A 501 -7.25 -4.12 -12.03
C GLY A 501 -7.74 -3.80 -10.61
N GLN A 502 -7.02 -4.18 -9.55
CA GLN A 502 -7.42 -3.86 -8.17
C GLN A 502 -7.32 -2.35 -7.87
N ILE A 503 -6.46 -1.62 -8.60
CA ILE A 503 -6.32 -0.16 -8.49
C ILE A 503 -7.67 0.54 -8.67
N GLU A 504 -8.48 0.09 -9.65
CA GLU A 504 -9.80 0.68 -9.94
C GLU A 504 -10.81 0.50 -8.79
N ASN A 505 -10.68 -0.56 -8.00
CA ASN A 505 -11.55 -0.81 -6.85
C ASN A 505 -11.04 -0.14 -5.56
N LEU A 506 -9.72 -0.09 -5.36
CA LEU A 506 -9.12 0.43 -4.13
C LEU A 506 -9.01 1.96 -4.12
N LEU A 507 -8.66 2.58 -5.26
CA LEU A 507 -8.42 4.03 -5.33
C LEU A 507 -9.66 4.85 -4.92
N PRO A 508 -10.91 4.53 -5.33
CA PRO A 508 -12.11 5.21 -4.82
C PRO A 508 -12.26 5.17 -3.30
N VAL A 509 -11.91 4.06 -2.65
CA VAL A 509 -12.00 3.90 -1.19
C VAL A 509 -11.03 4.86 -0.49
N VAL A 510 -9.79 4.94 -0.97
CA VAL A 510 -8.77 5.82 -0.39
C VAL A 510 -9.12 7.29 -0.62
N LEU A 511 -9.48 7.67 -1.84
CA LEU A 511 -9.86 9.05 -2.16
C LEU A 511 -11.08 9.50 -1.33
N LEU A 512 -12.06 8.61 -1.11
CA LEU A 512 -13.20 8.91 -0.26
C LEU A 512 -12.80 8.99 1.23
N ALA A 513 -12.00 8.06 1.74
CA ALA A 513 -11.52 8.06 3.12
C ALA A 513 -10.76 9.35 3.45
N SER A 514 -9.81 9.74 2.60
CA SER A 514 -9.01 10.95 2.77
C SER A 514 -9.83 12.23 2.60
N LYS A 515 -10.87 12.21 1.74
CA LYS A 515 -11.83 13.33 1.65
C LYS A 515 -12.63 13.49 2.94
N ILE A 516 -13.12 12.40 3.54
CA ILE A 516 -13.82 12.45 4.83
C ILE A 516 -12.86 12.92 5.94
N LEU A 517 -11.65 12.36 6.01
CA LEU A 517 -10.64 12.73 7.01
C LEU A 517 -10.28 14.22 6.89
N GLY A 518 -10.10 14.73 5.67
CA GLY A 518 -9.88 16.14 5.40
C GLY A 518 -11.07 17.02 5.79
N ASP A 519 -12.30 16.66 5.42
CA ASP A 519 -13.51 17.43 5.78
C ASP A 519 -13.75 17.44 7.31
N VAL A 520 -13.37 16.38 8.04
CA VAL A 520 -13.51 16.28 9.51
C VAL A 520 -12.43 17.11 10.23
N THR A 521 -11.15 16.96 9.87
CA THR A 521 -10.05 17.71 10.51
C THR A 521 -10.14 19.21 10.22
N ASN A 522 -10.42 19.61 8.97
CA ASN A 522 -10.62 21.03 8.64
C ASN A 522 -11.85 21.64 9.32
N SER A 523 -12.82 20.83 9.77
CA SER A 523 -13.99 21.32 10.51
C SER A 523 -13.65 21.75 11.94
N GLU A 524 -12.53 21.28 12.51
CA GLU A 524 -12.03 21.72 13.82
C GLU A 524 -11.26 23.05 13.70
N GLU A 525 -10.54 23.27 12.58
CA GLU A 525 -9.74 24.48 12.34
C GLU A 525 -10.53 25.66 11.73
N ARG A 526 -11.66 25.39 11.05
CA ARG A 526 -12.50 26.40 10.37
C ARG A 526 -13.14 27.44 11.30
N GLN A 527 -12.95 27.34 12.61
CA GLN A 527 -13.53 28.28 13.57
C GLN A 527 -12.73 29.60 13.70
N GLU A 528 -11.50 29.70 13.15
CA GLU A 528 -10.68 30.93 13.23
C GLU A 528 -10.13 31.53 11.92
N LYS A 529 -10.17 30.86 10.76
CA LYS A 529 -9.65 31.44 9.50
C LYS A 529 -10.49 31.22 8.26
N GLY A 530 -10.65 32.31 7.50
CA GLY A 530 -11.53 32.40 6.34
C GLY A 530 -11.11 31.51 5.16
N GLU A 531 -12.14 31.03 4.47
CA GLU A 531 -12.07 30.08 3.36
C GLU A 531 -11.23 30.59 2.17
N LYS A 532 -10.11 29.90 1.89
CA LYS A 532 -9.40 29.97 0.61
C LYS A 532 -8.96 28.59 0.14
N THR A 533 -9.14 28.34 -1.16
CA THR A 533 -8.64 27.20 -1.93
C THR A 533 -9.16 25.82 -1.52
N ARG A 534 -10.45 25.55 -1.79
CA ARG A 534 -10.98 24.17 -1.86
C ARG A 534 -10.89 23.63 -3.30
N ALA A 535 -9.67 23.40 -3.76
CA ALA A 535 -9.37 22.84 -5.08
C ALA A 535 -8.25 21.79 -4.99
N ASN A 536 -8.50 20.63 -5.61
CA ASN A 536 -7.51 19.65 -6.10
C ASN A 536 -6.66 18.86 -5.08
N SER A 537 -7.14 18.64 -3.85
CA SER A 537 -6.46 17.74 -2.88
C SER A 537 -6.47 16.24 -3.25
N SER A 538 -7.30 15.83 -4.21
CA SER A 538 -7.34 14.46 -4.73
C SER A 538 -6.44 14.26 -5.94
N GLU A 539 -6.35 15.24 -6.84
CA GLU A 539 -5.49 15.19 -8.03
C GLU A 539 -4.02 15.23 -7.62
N GLY A 540 -3.61 16.20 -6.79
CA GLY A 540 -2.23 16.30 -6.30
C GLY A 540 -1.76 15.05 -5.53
N ARG A 541 -2.68 14.32 -4.89
CA ARG A 541 -2.39 13.03 -4.25
C ARG A 541 -2.14 11.91 -5.27
N ILE A 542 -2.87 11.91 -6.39
CA ILE A 542 -2.63 10.95 -7.47
C ILE A 542 -1.30 11.27 -8.15
N ASP A 543 -0.97 12.56 -8.31
CA ASP A 543 0.36 13.00 -8.75
C ASP A 543 1.45 12.49 -7.79
N ASP A 544 1.26 12.63 -6.47
CA ASP A 544 2.19 12.11 -5.46
C ASP A 544 2.39 10.59 -5.58
N TYR A 545 1.30 9.81 -5.76
CA TYR A 545 1.38 8.36 -5.96
C TYR A 545 2.14 7.98 -7.24
N ILE A 546 1.86 8.64 -8.37
CA ILE A 546 2.54 8.44 -9.66
C ILE A 546 4.03 8.79 -9.52
N CYS A 547 4.32 9.98 -9.01
CA CYS A 547 5.67 10.47 -8.80
C CYS A 547 6.48 9.54 -7.88
N SER A 548 5.89 9.12 -6.75
CA SER A 548 6.55 8.26 -5.78
C SER A 548 6.79 6.85 -6.36
N SER A 549 5.78 6.23 -6.97
CA SER A 549 5.93 4.87 -7.49
C SER A 549 6.93 4.78 -8.65
N LEU A 550 7.00 5.80 -9.51
CA LEU A 550 7.96 5.81 -10.62
C LEU A 550 9.38 6.10 -10.14
N LYS A 551 9.57 6.99 -9.15
CA LYS A 551 10.88 7.20 -8.50
C LYS A 551 11.37 5.90 -7.84
N ASN A 552 10.51 5.21 -7.09
CA ASN A 552 10.83 3.93 -6.45
C ASN A 552 11.17 2.83 -7.49
N ALA A 553 10.43 2.77 -8.61
CA ALA A 553 10.71 1.82 -9.68
C ALA A 553 12.02 2.13 -10.42
N PHE A 554 12.33 3.41 -10.66
CA PHE A 554 13.56 3.88 -11.28
C PHE A 554 14.79 3.66 -10.38
N GLU A 555 14.66 3.89 -9.07
CA GLU A 555 15.73 3.64 -8.10
C GLU A 555 16.10 2.15 -8.04
N LYS A 556 15.11 1.25 -7.93
CA LYS A 556 15.33 -0.21 -7.99
C LYS A 556 15.96 -0.67 -9.30
N MET A 557 15.56 -0.07 -10.42
CA MET A 557 16.18 -0.31 -11.73
C MET A 557 17.66 0.12 -11.74
N MET A 558 17.98 1.26 -11.12
CA MET A 558 19.34 1.75 -10.99
C MET A 558 20.21 0.86 -10.11
N GLU A 559 19.70 0.44 -8.95
CA GLU A 559 20.35 -0.54 -8.07
C GLU A 559 20.62 -1.86 -8.81
N ALA A 560 19.64 -2.38 -9.55
CA ALA A 560 19.79 -3.60 -10.33
C ALA A 560 20.79 -3.47 -11.49
N ALA A 561 20.88 -2.31 -12.15
CA ALA A 561 21.88 -2.03 -13.18
C ALA A 561 23.30 -1.96 -12.56
N ASN A 562 23.44 -1.32 -11.40
CA ASN A 562 24.70 -1.21 -10.66
C ASN A 562 25.16 -2.57 -10.09
N ALA A 563 24.24 -3.40 -9.58
CA ALA A 563 24.58 -4.75 -9.14
C ALA A 563 25.12 -5.61 -10.31
N LYS A 564 24.43 -5.58 -11.46
CA LYS A 564 24.87 -6.26 -12.70
C LYS A 564 26.21 -5.73 -13.25
N SER A 565 26.60 -4.50 -12.93
CA SER A 565 27.92 -3.96 -13.32
C SER A 565 29.03 -4.36 -12.34
N ALA A 566 28.71 -4.53 -11.05
CA ALA A 566 29.64 -4.99 -10.02
C ALA A 566 29.94 -6.50 -10.07
N GLU A 567 28.97 -7.32 -10.49
CA GLU A 567 29.14 -8.77 -10.70
C GLU A 567 29.95 -9.12 -11.97
N SER A 568 30.13 -8.16 -12.88
CA SER A 568 30.89 -8.34 -14.10
C SER A 568 32.39 -8.17 -13.83
N GLU A 569 33.21 -9.21 -14.03
CA GLU A 569 34.67 -9.13 -13.87
C GLU A 569 35.30 -8.08 -14.79
N THR A 570 34.64 -7.76 -15.91
CA THR A 570 34.89 -6.56 -16.69
C THR A 570 34.18 -5.37 -16.06
N LYS A 571 34.94 -4.37 -15.59
CA LYS A 571 34.38 -3.05 -15.26
C LYS A 571 33.57 -2.53 -16.47
N LYS A 572 32.23 -2.57 -16.37
CA LYS A 572 31.39 -1.87 -17.35
C LYS A 572 31.73 -0.38 -17.31
N GLU A 573 31.92 0.21 -18.48
CA GLU A 573 32.14 1.65 -18.59
C GLU A 573 30.86 2.37 -18.18
N ILE A 574 30.99 3.53 -17.53
CA ILE A 574 29.84 4.29 -17.01
C ILE A 574 28.84 4.62 -18.14
N GLY A 575 29.34 4.78 -19.38
CA GLY A 575 28.51 4.93 -20.57
C GLY A 575 27.60 3.73 -20.87
N GLU A 576 28.04 2.49 -20.66
CA GLU A 576 27.21 1.29 -20.86
C GLU A 576 26.06 1.25 -19.84
N VAL A 577 26.33 1.61 -18.58
CA VAL A 577 25.31 1.68 -17.53
C VAL A 577 24.28 2.77 -17.87
N MET A 578 24.73 3.95 -18.31
CA MET A 578 23.84 5.03 -18.76
C MET A 578 22.98 4.66 -19.99
N LEU A 579 23.53 3.90 -20.93
CA LEU A 579 22.80 3.34 -22.08
C LEU A 579 21.73 2.35 -21.64
N GLN A 580 22.07 1.44 -20.72
CA GLN A 580 21.13 0.47 -20.17
C GLN A 580 20.00 1.17 -19.37
N LEU A 581 20.34 2.16 -18.53
CA LEU A 581 19.33 2.92 -17.78
C LEU A 581 18.36 3.65 -18.70
N ALA A 582 18.82 4.23 -19.82
CA ALA A 582 17.93 4.84 -20.79
C ALA A 582 16.97 3.84 -21.44
N GLN A 583 17.44 2.63 -21.75
CA GLN A 583 16.61 1.55 -22.30
C GLN A 583 15.55 1.06 -21.30
N GLU A 584 15.95 0.83 -20.06
CA GLU A 584 15.06 0.35 -19.00
C GLU A 584 14.05 1.46 -18.59
N THR A 585 14.44 2.74 -18.64
CA THR A 585 13.54 3.90 -18.42
C THR A 585 12.47 4.00 -19.52
N GLU A 586 12.84 3.76 -20.79
CA GLU A 586 11.87 3.70 -21.88
C GLU A 586 10.89 2.54 -21.68
N TYR A 587 11.38 1.36 -21.30
CA TYR A 587 10.53 0.21 -20.98
C TYR A 587 9.57 0.51 -19.81
N LEU A 588 10.03 1.19 -18.77
CA LEU A 588 9.19 1.64 -17.65
C LEU A 588 8.12 2.64 -18.10
N ALA A 589 8.46 3.63 -18.94
CA ALA A 589 7.49 4.57 -19.52
C ALA A 589 6.42 3.85 -20.37
N LEU A 590 6.83 2.87 -21.19
CA LEU A 590 5.92 2.06 -21.98
C LEU A 590 5.01 1.19 -21.10
N LYS A 591 5.55 0.58 -20.04
CA LYS A 591 4.78 -0.21 -19.06
C LYS A 591 3.75 0.67 -18.35
N GLU A 592 4.14 1.88 -17.95
CA GLU A 592 3.26 2.86 -17.31
C GLU A 592 2.09 3.25 -18.21
N ARG A 593 2.40 3.73 -19.42
CA ARG A 593 1.43 4.12 -20.45
C ARG A 593 0.43 3.03 -20.79
N GLN A 594 0.85 1.77 -20.80
CA GLN A 594 0.01 0.63 -21.18
C GLN A 594 -0.87 0.09 -20.04
N ASN A 595 -0.38 0.08 -18.80
CA ASN A 595 -1.01 -0.69 -17.73
C ASN A 595 -1.66 0.18 -16.65
N TYR A 596 -1.02 1.28 -16.23
CA TYR A 596 -1.46 2.05 -15.07
C TYR A 596 -2.09 3.39 -15.49
N SER A 597 -1.48 4.15 -16.40
CA SER A 597 -2.00 5.44 -16.86
C SER A 597 -3.46 5.37 -17.36
N PRO A 598 -3.92 4.35 -18.14
CA PRO A 598 -5.31 4.27 -18.60
C PRO A 598 -6.33 4.06 -17.48
N ILE A 599 -5.92 3.47 -16.36
CA ILE A 599 -6.74 3.31 -15.15
C ILE A 599 -6.77 4.64 -14.41
N LEU A 600 -5.59 5.21 -14.13
CA LEU A 600 -5.44 6.46 -13.39
C LEU A 600 -6.08 7.68 -14.09
N LYS A 601 -6.19 7.66 -15.43
CA LYS A 601 -6.85 8.70 -16.24
C LYS A 601 -8.31 8.96 -15.84
N LYS A 602 -8.99 7.99 -15.20
CA LYS A 602 -10.35 8.13 -14.65
C LYS A 602 -10.45 9.12 -13.48
N TRP A 603 -9.33 9.41 -12.80
CA TRP A 603 -9.28 10.32 -11.64
C TRP A 603 -8.30 11.49 -11.82
N ASN A 604 -7.34 11.38 -12.74
CA ASN A 604 -6.40 12.44 -13.09
C ASN A 604 -6.19 12.44 -14.61
N THR A 605 -6.69 13.46 -15.31
CA THR A 605 -6.71 13.52 -16.79
C THR A 605 -5.33 13.59 -17.46
N ILE A 606 -4.27 13.84 -16.68
CA ILE A 606 -2.88 13.98 -17.15
C ILE A 606 -1.93 12.96 -16.49
N ALA A 607 -2.45 11.83 -16.00
CA ALA A 607 -1.68 10.82 -15.27
C ALA A 607 -0.44 10.31 -16.03
N GLY A 608 -0.57 10.05 -17.34
CA GLY A 608 0.53 9.63 -18.20
C GLY A 608 1.53 10.76 -18.47
N ALA A 609 1.06 12.00 -18.56
CA ALA A 609 1.94 13.16 -18.70
C ALA A 609 2.79 13.41 -17.42
N VAL A 610 2.19 13.28 -16.23
CA VAL A 610 2.89 13.37 -14.93
C VAL A 610 3.91 12.24 -14.75
N ALA A 611 3.56 11.04 -15.22
CA ALA A 611 4.49 9.91 -15.26
C ALA A 611 5.71 10.18 -16.16
N ALA A 612 5.47 10.66 -17.39
CA ALA A 612 6.53 10.99 -18.33
C ALA A 612 7.45 12.11 -17.81
N LEU A 613 6.89 13.17 -17.23
CA LEU A 613 7.65 14.24 -16.56
C LEU A 613 8.54 13.70 -15.42
N THR A 614 8.00 12.78 -14.61
CA THR A 614 8.76 12.15 -13.51
C THR A 614 9.97 11.38 -14.05
N LEU A 615 9.78 10.53 -15.06
CA LEU A 615 10.87 9.75 -15.65
C LEU A 615 11.90 10.62 -16.37
N ASN A 616 11.46 11.69 -17.04
CA ASN A 616 12.33 12.70 -17.64
C ASN A 616 13.26 13.32 -16.59
N ASN A 617 12.70 13.74 -15.46
CA ASN A 617 13.46 14.37 -14.38
C ASN A 617 14.43 13.37 -13.70
N CYS A 618 14.01 12.12 -13.49
CA CYS A 618 14.86 11.06 -12.95
C CYS A 618 16.07 10.77 -13.84
N TYR A 619 15.87 10.49 -15.14
CA TYR A 619 16.99 10.22 -16.06
C TYR A 619 17.81 11.47 -16.36
N GLY A 620 17.17 12.63 -16.54
CA GLY A 620 17.82 13.91 -16.82
C GLY A 620 18.80 14.34 -15.71
N HIS A 621 18.49 14.04 -14.45
CA HIS A 621 19.42 14.25 -13.34
C HIS A 621 20.71 13.40 -13.49
N LEU A 622 20.56 12.10 -13.78
CA LEU A 622 21.71 11.20 -14.01
C LEU A 622 22.53 11.61 -15.24
N LEU A 623 21.86 11.95 -16.35
CA LEU A 623 22.51 12.40 -17.57
C LEU A 623 23.34 13.66 -17.33
N LYS A 624 22.78 14.63 -16.60
CA LYS A 624 23.50 15.85 -16.21
C LYS A 624 24.72 15.56 -15.33
N GLN A 625 24.61 14.62 -14.39
CA GLN A 625 25.75 14.18 -13.57
C GLN A 625 26.84 13.53 -14.45
N TYR A 626 26.48 12.54 -15.27
CA TYR A 626 27.40 11.85 -16.19
C TYR A 626 28.15 12.82 -17.11
N LEU A 627 27.44 13.79 -17.69
CA LEU A 627 28.04 14.83 -18.54
C LEU A 627 28.94 15.81 -17.77
N SER A 628 28.74 15.97 -16.46
CA SER A 628 29.63 16.78 -15.61
C SER A 628 30.93 16.04 -15.29
N GLU A 629 30.86 14.74 -15.07
CA GLU A 629 32.02 13.87 -14.80
C GLU A 629 32.86 13.67 -16.07
N MET A 630 32.22 13.47 -17.23
CA MET A 630 32.88 13.34 -18.55
C MET A 630 33.29 14.70 -19.14
N THR A 631 33.94 15.56 -18.37
CA THR A 631 34.02 17.00 -18.70
C THR A 631 34.96 17.37 -19.85
N THR A 632 35.90 16.49 -20.22
CA THR A 632 37.13 16.85 -20.98
C THR A 632 37.25 16.23 -22.38
N SER A 633 36.36 15.34 -22.81
CA SER A 633 36.47 14.76 -24.16
C SER A 633 35.12 14.26 -24.68
N ILE A 634 34.80 14.58 -25.93
CA ILE A 634 33.72 13.95 -26.67
C ILE A 634 34.18 12.55 -27.10
N THR A 635 33.72 11.51 -26.41
CA THR A 635 34.01 10.11 -26.75
C THR A 635 32.84 9.49 -27.53
N VAL A 636 33.10 8.34 -28.15
CA VAL A 636 32.06 7.53 -28.82
C VAL A 636 30.93 7.19 -27.82
N GLU A 637 31.27 6.77 -26.60
CA GLU A 637 30.29 6.46 -25.55
C GLU A 637 29.40 7.65 -25.21
N VAL A 638 29.98 8.85 -24.99
CA VAL A 638 29.22 10.06 -24.63
C VAL A 638 28.21 10.40 -25.73
N VAL A 639 28.61 10.26 -27.01
CA VAL A 639 27.70 10.49 -28.14
C VAL A 639 26.60 9.43 -28.20
N LEU A 640 26.91 8.15 -27.96
CA LEU A 640 25.90 7.08 -27.92
C LEU A 640 24.90 7.27 -26.77
N VAL A 641 25.37 7.64 -25.57
CA VAL A 641 24.51 7.96 -24.42
C VAL A 641 23.58 9.13 -24.76
N LEU A 642 24.11 10.20 -25.36
CA LEU A 642 23.35 11.37 -25.78
C LEU A 642 22.31 11.05 -26.88
N GLN A 643 22.66 10.23 -27.87
CA GLN A 643 21.72 9.74 -28.89
C GLN A 643 20.61 8.87 -28.27
N ARG A 644 20.96 8.00 -27.32
CA ARG A 644 19.97 7.14 -26.64
C ARG A 644 19.04 7.94 -25.73
N ALA A 645 19.56 8.97 -25.07
CA ALA A 645 18.79 9.95 -24.32
C ALA A 645 17.78 10.68 -25.21
N LYS A 646 18.16 11.06 -26.44
CA LYS A 646 17.22 11.68 -27.39
C LYS A 646 16.03 10.78 -27.73
N ILE A 647 16.28 9.50 -27.99
CA ILE A 647 15.20 8.52 -28.24
C ILE A 647 14.26 8.41 -27.01
N LEU A 648 14.81 8.41 -25.80
CA LEU A 648 14.02 8.41 -24.58
C LEU A 648 13.18 9.68 -24.43
N GLU A 649 13.77 10.87 -24.68
CA GLU A 649 13.06 12.15 -24.69
C GLU A 649 11.88 12.12 -25.66
N ASP A 650 12.08 11.65 -26.90
CA ASP A 650 11.04 11.58 -27.92
C ASP A 650 9.88 10.66 -27.50
N VAL A 651 10.16 9.52 -26.86
CA VAL A 651 9.12 8.62 -26.31
C VAL A 651 8.35 9.27 -25.16
N LEU A 652 9.03 9.97 -24.26
CA LEU A 652 8.40 10.68 -23.13
C LEU A 652 7.55 11.86 -23.61
N VAL A 653 8.03 12.65 -24.57
CA VAL A 653 7.26 13.73 -25.21
C VAL A 653 6.02 13.17 -25.92
N GLN A 654 6.16 12.08 -26.67
CA GLN A 654 5.02 11.41 -27.32
C GLN A 654 3.97 10.94 -26.30
N MET A 655 4.40 10.37 -25.17
CA MET A 655 3.52 9.98 -24.06
C MET A 655 2.76 11.17 -23.44
N VAL A 656 3.43 12.32 -23.26
CA VAL A 656 2.77 13.56 -22.81
C VAL A 656 1.71 14.01 -23.83
N VAL A 657 2.05 14.05 -25.12
CA VAL A 657 1.15 14.53 -26.20
C VAL A 657 -0.07 13.63 -26.40
N GLU A 658 0.09 12.30 -26.29
CA GLU A 658 -1.02 11.36 -26.37
C GLU A 658 -1.97 11.47 -25.18
N ASP A 659 -1.43 11.60 -23.96
CA ASP A 659 -2.25 11.65 -22.75
C ASP A 659 -2.97 13.00 -22.61
N SER A 660 -2.31 14.10 -22.96
CA SER A 660 -2.82 15.46 -22.78
C SER A 660 -3.86 15.92 -23.80
N ALA A 661 -4.22 15.09 -24.79
CA ALA A 661 -5.17 15.42 -25.85
C ALA A 661 -6.57 15.85 -25.31
N ASP A 662 -6.97 15.31 -24.16
CA ASP A 662 -8.26 15.58 -23.51
C ASP A 662 -8.20 16.71 -22.45
N CYS A 663 -7.03 17.32 -22.24
CA CYS A 663 -6.80 18.34 -21.21
C CYS A 663 -7.11 19.76 -21.73
N GLU A 664 -7.70 20.64 -20.91
CA GLU A 664 -8.03 22.03 -21.30
C GLU A 664 -6.82 22.84 -21.80
N ASP A 665 -5.64 22.63 -21.21
CA ASP A 665 -4.40 23.25 -21.65
C ASP A 665 -3.67 22.44 -22.75
N GLY A 666 -4.16 21.26 -23.12
CA GLY A 666 -3.50 20.35 -24.06
C GLY A 666 -2.13 19.86 -23.55
N GLY A 667 -1.88 19.93 -22.25
CA GLY A 667 -0.61 19.54 -21.62
C GLY A 667 0.53 20.56 -21.73
N LYS A 668 0.29 21.79 -22.22
CA LYS A 668 1.35 22.80 -22.39
C LYS A 668 2.08 23.12 -21.08
N THR A 669 1.40 23.06 -19.94
CA THR A 669 2.00 23.23 -18.62
C THR A 669 3.03 22.13 -18.34
N VAL A 670 2.67 20.86 -18.50
CA VAL A 670 3.60 19.72 -18.31
C VAL A 670 4.77 19.79 -19.32
N VAL A 671 4.50 20.12 -20.58
CA VAL A 671 5.54 20.30 -21.62
C VAL A 671 6.50 21.45 -21.30
N ARG A 672 6.06 22.50 -20.57
CA ARG A 672 6.92 23.60 -20.11
C ARG A 672 7.76 23.23 -18.89
N GLU A 673 7.27 22.33 -18.05
CA GLU A 673 7.99 21.82 -16.88
C GLU A 673 8.99 20.71 -17.25
N MET A 674 8.73 19.97 -18.33
CA MET A 674 9.63 18.96 -18.86
C MET A 674 10.85 19.61 -19.53
N VAL A 675 11.97 19.66 -18.80
CA VAL A 675 13.24 20.19 -19.30
C VAL A 675 13.85 19.21 -20.33
N PRO A 676 14.12 19.65 -21.58
CA PRO A 676 14.81 18.82 -22.57
C PRO A 676 16.23 18.44 -22.15
N PHE A 677 16.75 17.34 -22.67
CA PHE A 677 18.11 16.86 -22.41
C PHE A 677 19.20 17.64 -23.16
N GLU A 678 18.83 18.61 -24.01
CA GLU A 678 19.76 19.51 -24.71
C GLU A 678 20.88 18.75 -25.47
N VAL A 679 20.49 17.69 -26.18
CA VAL A 679 21.40 16.72 -26.80
C VAL A 679 22.30 17.36 -27.85
N GLU A 680 21.71 18.05 -28.82
CA GLU A 680 22.43 18.64 -29.96
C GLU A 680 23.32 19.81 -29.52
N SER A 681 22.83 20.67 -28.63
CA SER A 681 23.61 21.78 -28.06
C SER A 681 24.77 21.26 -27.21
N THR A 682 24.56 20.21 -26.41
CA THR A 682 25.63 19.54 -25.66
C THR A 682 26.69 18.98 -26.60
N ILE A 683 26.32 18.20 -27.63
CA ILE A 683 27.27 17.67 -28.62
C ILE A 683 28.09 18.81 -29.26
N MET A 684 27.43 19.89 -29.68
CA MET A 684 28.07 21.04 -30.31
C MET A 684 29.04 21.80 -29.38
N ILE A 685 28.71 21.93 -28.09
CA ILE A 685 29.60 22.54 -27.09
C ILE A 685 30.83 21.64 -26.86
N ARG A 686 30.63 20.32 -26.75
CA ARG A 686 31.70 19.36 -26.47
C ARG A 686 32.68 19.24 -27.64
N ILE A 687 32.21 19.20 -28.90
CA ILE A 687 33.13 19.10 -30.04
C ILE A 687 33.94 20.39 -30.26
N ARG A 688 33.36 21.58 -30.06
CA ARG A 688 34.16 22.83 -30.11
C ARG A 688 35.25 22.86 -29.05
N LYS A 689 34.92 22.47 -27.81
CA LYS A 689 35.91 22.32 -26.74
C LYS A 689 37.02 21.32 -27.11
N TRP A 690 36.66 20.19 -27.71
CA TRP A 690 37.64 19.21 -28.22
C TRP A 690 38.53 19.77 -29.33
N ILE A 691 37.99 20.59 -30.25
CA ILE A 691 38.76 21.31 -31.28
C ILE A 691 39.75 22.27 -30.59
N ASP A 692 39.29 23.11 -29.66
CA ASP A 692 40.13 24.06 -28.93
C ASP A 692 41.29 23.38 -28.18
N GLU A 693 41.02 22.29 -27.47
CA GLU A 693 42.03 21.50 -26.75
C GLU A 693 43.01 20.81 -27.71
N SER A 694 42.54 20.31 -28.86
CA SER A 694 43.39 19.70 -29.88
C SER A 694 44.30 20.73 -30.55
N LEU A 695 43.78 21.91 -30.85
CA LEU A 695 44.56 23.06 -31.31
C LEU A 695 45.53 23.57 -30.24
N HIS A 696 45.18 23.47 -28.95
CA HIS A 696 46.08 23.80 -27.84
C HIS A 696 47.29 22.86 -27.81
N LYS A 697 47.08 21.54 -27.90
CA LYS A 697 48.18 20.54 -28.03
C LYS A 697 49.09 20.84 -29.23
N GLY A 698 48.51 21.30 -30.34
CA GLY A 698 49.25 21.78 -31.52
C GLY A 698 50.13 23.00 -31.22
N LYS A 699 49.62 23.99 -30.47
CA LYS A 699 50.37 25.17 -30.02
C LYS A 699 51.48 24.81 -29.03
N GLU A 700 51.25 23.88 -28.10
CA GLU A 700 52.29 23.38 -27.19
C GLU A 700 53.39 22.64 -27.94
N CYS A 701 53.05 21.87 -28.98
CA CYS A 701 54.02 21.22 -29.85
C CYS A 701 54.87 22.25 -30.62
N LEU A 702 54.24 23.31 -31.14
CA LEU A 702 54.92 24.45 -31.75
C LEU A 702 55.83 25.18 -30.74
N GLN A 703 55.40 25.37 -29.49
CA GLN A 703 56.20 26.05 -28.48
C GLN A 703 57.44 25.21 -28.09
N ARG A 704 57.27 23.90 -27.86
CA ARG A 704 58.40 22.98 -27.64
C ARG A 704 59.38 22.98 -28.81
N ALA A 705 58.89 23.07 -30.05
CA ALA A 705 59.74 23.20 -31.23
C ALA A 705 60.57 24.50 -31.23
N LYS A 706 60.00 25.63 -30.81
CA LYS A 706 60.74 26.90 -30.72
C LYS A 706 61.89 26.88 -29.71
N GLU A 707 61.75 26.08 -28.65
CA GLU A 707 62.70 26.02 -27.53
C GLU A 707 63.80 24.95 -27.70
N SER A 708 63.54 23.88 -28.47
CA SER A 708 64.39 22.68 -28.49
C SER A 708 64.86 22.22 -29.87
N GLU A 709 64.48 22.90 -30.96
CA GLU A 709 64.90 22.51 -32.31
C GLU A 709 66.38 22.86 -32.59
N ALA A 710 67.12 21.88 -33.10
CA ALA A 710 68.55 21.99 -33.42
C ALA A 710 68.81 22.15 -34.94
N TRP A 711 67.77 22.16 -35.76
CA TRP A 711 67.79 22.36 -37.23
C TRP A 711 68.62 21.34 -38.02
N ASN A 712 68.99 20.23 -37.40
CA ASN A 712 69.70 19.14 -38.06
C ASN A 712 68.72 18.36 -38.96
N PRO A 713 69.06 18.14 -40.26
CA PRO A 713 68.21 17.36 -41.16
C PRO A 713 68.12 15.91 -40.68
N LYS A 714 66.91 15.35 -40.67
CA LYS A 714 66.64 14.01 -40.11
C LYS A 714 67.43 12.89 -40.82
N SER A 715 67.70 13.03 -42.11
CA SER A 715 68.70 12.22 -42.83
C SER A 715 69.11 12.89 -44.16
N LYS A 716 70.05 12.30 -44.91
CA LYS A 716 70.39 12.77 -46.27
C LYS A 716 69.25 12.61 -47.29
N SER A 717 68.29 11.72 -47.02
CA SER A 717 67.08 11.52 -47.85
C SER A 717 65.85 12.25 -47.30
N GLU A 718 65.92 12.77 -46.08
CA GLU A 718 64.85 13.52 -45.40
C GLU A 718 65.38 14.90 -44.96
N PRO A 719 65.46 15.88 -45.88
CA PRO A 719 66.06 17.20 -45.65
C PRO A 719 65.13 18.16 -44.88
N TYR A 720 64.44 17.66 -43.86
CA TYR A 720 63.52 18.42 -43.01
C TYR A 720 63.83 18.23 -41.52
N ALA A 721 63.51 19.25 -40.73
CA ALA A 721 63.74 19.30 -39.28
C ALA A 721 62.78 18.38 -38.51
N LYS A 722 63.17 18.00 -37.29
CA LYS A 722 62.42 17.05 -36.45
C LYS A 722 61.05 17.60 -36.05
N SER A 723 60.99 18.87 -35.66
CA SER A 723 59.76 19.58 -35.29
C SER A 723 58.71 19.61 -36.40
N ALA A 724 59.12 19.76 -37.68
CA ALA A 724 58.19 19.71 -38.81
C ALA A 724 57.47 18.36 -38.90
N VAL A 725 58.19 17.26 -38.65
CA VAL A 725 57.65 15.89 -38.64
C VAL A 725 56.72 15.70 -37.45
N GLU A 726 57.10 16.14 -36.26
CA GLU A 726 56.28 16.03 -35.05
C GLU A 726 54.97 16.84 -35.17
N LEU A 727 55.05 18.08 -35.65
CA LEU A 727 53.88 18.95 -35.84
C LEU A 727 52.93 18.40 -36.91
N MET A 728 53.45 17.90 -38.04
CA MET A 728 52.61 17.33 -39.11
C MET A 728 52.00 15.98 -38.70
N ASN A 729 52.72 15.15 -37.95
CA ASN A 729 52.16 13.92 -37.38
C ASN A 729 51.06 14.20 -36.36
N LEU A 730 51.23 15.22 -35.50
CA LEU A 730 50.20 15.65 -34.55
C LEU A 730 48.97 16.20 -35.27
N ALA A 731 49.14 17.05 -36.29
CA ALA A 731 48.03 17.56 -37.09
C ALA A 731 47.29 16.45 -37.82
N LYS A 732 48.00 15.49 -38.43
CA LYS A 732 47.41 14.29 -39.02
C LYS A 732 46.60 13.50 -38.00
N LYS A 733 47.14 13.29 -36.79
CA LYS A 733 46.44 12.60 -35.70
C LYS A 733 45.15 13.32 -35.31
N ILE A 734 45.20 14.64 -35.10
CA ILE A 734 44.03 15.47 -34.78
C ILE A 734 42.94 15.35 -35.86
N VAL A 735 43.31 15.47 -37.15
CA VAL A 735 42.34 15.32 -38.24
C VAL A 735 41.74 13.91 -38.28
N GLN A 736 42.55 12.87 -38.04
CA GLN A 736 42.05 11.49 -37.98
C GLN A 736 41.11 11.28 -36.80
N GLU A 737 41.44 11.78 -35.60
CA GLU A 737 40.58 11.67 -34.41
C GLU A 737 39.25 12.43 -34.59
N PHE A 738 39.27 13.62 -35.21
CA PHE A 738 38.07 14.41 -35.49
C PHE A 738 37.04 13.64 -36.34
N PHE A 739 37.49 12.99 -37.42
CA PHE A 739 36.61 12.21 -38.31
C PHE A 739 36.19 10.85 -37.74
N GLN A 740 36.70 10.44 -36.57
CA GLN A 740 36.23 9.24 -35.85
C GLN A 740 35.15 9.56 -34.79
N ILE A 741 34.84 10.84 -34.55
CA ILE A 741 33.75 11.24 -33.65
C ILE A 741 32.41 10.91 -34.36
N PRO A 742 31.51 10.11 -33.76
CA PRO A 742 30.34 9.55 -34.44
C PRO A 742 29.15 10.51 -34.49
N ILE A 743 29.40 11.73 -35.00
CA ILE A 743 28.37 12.78 -35.17
C ILE A 743 28.26 13.23 -36.63
N PRO A 744 27.15 13.86 -37.03
CA PRO A 744 27.07 14.57 -38.31
C PRO A 744 28.04 15.77 -38.32
N ILE A 745 29.22 15.60 -38.91
CA ILE A 745 30.23 16.66 -39.01
C ILE A 745 29.73 17.71 -40.02
N THR A 746 29.51 18.93 -39.53
CA THR A 746 29.09 20.07 -40.34
C THR A 746 30.30 20.79 -40.95
N GLU A 747 30.11 21.44 -42.09
CA GLU A 747 31.14 22.23 -42.78
C GLU A 747 31.78 23.29 -41.87
N VAL A 748 30.98 23.91 -40.99
CA VAL A 748 31.44 24.88 -39.99
C VAL A 748 32.50 24.28 -39.05
N LEU A 749 32.29 23.07 -38.54
CA LEU A 749 33.25 22.41 -37.63
C LEU A 749 34.53 22.00 -38.36
N VAL A 750 34.44 21.60 -39.64
CA VAL A 750 35.61 21.32 -40.48
C VAL A 750 36.42 22.61 -40.68
N GLN A 751 35.74 23.72 -40.96
CA GLN A 751 36.37 25.02 -41.17
C GLN A 751 37.03 25.56 -39.89
N GLU A 752 36.36 25.48 -38.73
CA GLU A 752 36.91 25.85 -37.43
C GLU A 752 38.24 25.11 -37.13
N LEU A 753 38.28 23.79 -37.36
CA LEU A 753 39.50 23.00 -37.19
C LEU A 753 40.59 23.35 -38.22
N ALA A 754 40.20 23.52 -39.49
CA ALA A 754 41.12 23.83 -40.57
C ALA A 754 41.81 25.19 -40.38
N ASP A 755 41.05 26.23 -40.03
CA ASP A 755 41.57 27.58 -39.75
C ASP A 755 42.49 27.59 -38.52
N GLY A 756 42.14 26.81 -37.50
CA GLY A 756 42.96 26.60 -36.32
C GLY A 756 44.32 25.98 -36.65
N LEU A 757 44.34 24.90 -37.43
CA LEU A 757 45.59 24.25 -37.88
C LEU A 757 46.39 25.16 -38.81
N GLN A 758 45.72 25.86 -39.74
CA GLN A 758 46.34 26.83 -40.65
C GLN A 758 47.06 27.94 -39.87
N LYS A 759 46.48 28.43 -38.76
CA LYS A 759 47.12 29.42 -37.88
C LYS A 759 48.41 28.86 -37.26
N ILE A 760 48.38 27.65 -36.72
CA ILE A 760 49.56 26.99 -36.11
C ILE A 760 50.67 26.80 -37.14
N PHE A 761 50.35 26.33 -38.34
CA PHE A 761 51.33 26.17 -39.42
C PHE A 761 51.92 27.51 -39.87
N ARG A 762 51.11 28.57 -39.97
CA ARG A 762 51.56 29.92 -40.32
C ARG A 762 52.54 30.47 -39.28
N GLU A 763 52.25 30.30 -37.99
CA GLU A 763 53.15 30.69 -36.90
C GLU A 763 54.47 29.89 -36.93
N TYR A 764 54.43 28.59 -37.26
CA TYR A 764 55.64 27.79 -37.49
C TYR A 764 56.47 28.31 -38.67
N THR A 765 55.84 28.57 -39.82
CA THR A 765 56.54 29.10 -41.02
C THR A 765 57.16 30.47 -40.75
N MET A 766 56.47 31.36 -40.04
CA MET A 766 57.02 32.65 -39.61
C MET A 766 58.24 32.50 -38.69
N PHE A 767 58.19 31.55 -37.75
CA PHE A 767 59.32 31.24 -36.87
C PHE A 767 60.54 30.72 -37.66
N VAL A 768 60.33 29.75 -38.57
CA VAL A 768 61.39 29.23 -39.46
C VAL A 768 62.03 30.37 -40.28
N ALA A 769 61.20 31.26 -40.85
CA ALA A 769 61.69 32.40 -41.62
C ALA A 769 62.52 33.39 -40.78
N ALA A 770 62.14 33.62 -39.52
CA ALA A 770 62.91 34.46 -38.59
C ALA A 770 64.27 33.84 -38.23
N CYS A 771 64.34 32.52 -38.00
CA CYS A 771 65.60 31.81 -37.78
C CYS A 771 66.52 31.85 -39.03
N GLY A 772 65.94 31.78 -40.23
CA GLY A 772 66.70 31.95 -41.48
C GLY A 772 67.27 33.35 -41.66
N ALA A 773 66.58 34.39 -41.17
CA ALA A 773 67.05 35.77 -41.26
C ALA A 773 68.19 36.09 -40.27
N THR A 774 68.16 35.54 -39.06
CA THR A 774 69.23 35.75 -38.06
C THR A 774 70.51 34.98 -38.39
N GLY A 775 70.41 33.80 -39.01
CA GLY A 775 71.55 32.99 -39.44
C GLY A 775 72.45 33.63 -40.52
N ILE A 776 72.03 34.74 -41.13
CA ILE A 776 72.81 35.46 -42.15
C ILE A 776 73.74 36.54 -41.53
N GLN A 777 73.64 36.82 -40.22
CA GLN A 777 74.47 37.85 -39.56
C GLN A 777 75.40 37.34 -38.42
N SER A 778 75.33 36.07 -38.03
CA SER A 778 76.12 35.53 -36.92
C SER A 778 77.44 34.86 -37.33
N SER A 779 78.31 35.61 -38.05
CA SER A 779 79.73 35.26 -38.18
C SER A 779 80.64 36.08 -37.26
N THR A 780 80.15 36.45 -36.06
CA THR A 780 80.94 37.04 -34.97
C THR A 780 80.22 36.96 -33.61
N SER A 781 80.98 36.62 -32.55
CA SER A 781 80.74 36.95 -31.13
C SER A 781 79.64 36.22 -30.31
N CYS A 782 80.10 35.40 -29.35
CA CYS A 782 79.46 34.95 -28.09
C CYS A 782 78.20 34.04 -28.16
N GLY A 783 77.95 33.15 -27.20
CA GLY A 783 78.80 32.72 -26.07
C GLY A 783 78.02 32.31 -24.81
N ARG A 784 78.02 31.00 -24.51
CA ARG A 784 77.23 30.26 -23.50
C ARG A 784 75.77 30.00 -23.86
#